data_AF-A0A5J5HPB7-F1
#
_entry.id   AF-A0A5J5HPB7-F1
#
_cell.length_a   1.000
_cell.length_b   1.000
_cell.length_c   1.000
_cell.angle_alpha   90.00
_cell.angle_beta   90.00
_cell.angle_gamma   90.00
#
_symmetry.space_group_name_H-M   'P 1'
#
loop_
_entity.id
_entity.type
_entity.pdbx_description
1 polymer ?
#
loop_
_entity_poly.entity_id
_entity_poly.type
_entity_poly.pdbx_seq_one_letter_code
_entity_poly.pdbx_strand_id
1 'polypeptide(L)'
;MYTICLHHKAKDELQSFSADEIGEIEKRLRMLKQGHWKNGTRVKKLRAVNKQLNIFEARIDKGYRMLFTLFYDSELAETVVLVFRLLLHHDDVIRTARMILDDDLDYSLYEEEEITAGESFQAFAEDQAALWKDDYFFHQFQQLKTYEIDEDTLTRFMMKQDENADEFWEMKLRLTREQRALLSKPMPLLISGTAGSGKTTILIHKMLEEPAVKKLYITYTKQLRDDAEKQFLSLVKGMDEEEEYKRQTSFLTFKDFMKNYNSERFQTIVTKDHFIHYYNNISRGQHLERDFPALMLWEEIRGVIKGGIFHSEHEYLTEEEYLKLSINEAPNFSNNRQQVYNIFLSYQNYLSSQFLIDEQGLLQRLLKESLTSYDMVLCDEIQDLTMFHVKLLFKLAKNDSKRLILAGDDHQVVHHSGFRWENVKNAFYQEFNERVSEIHSLSKNFRNTGKIALLAQEINRLQKNYTDFKYKSDQTVPFHFGEMPKLILGMEENKLYPMLNRFGPYDAILVRSEETKDALLKQLVKQSEHIPLMFTIYEAKGLEFRKVMLWKVLHEETEEFAQWKKIAGIVNRNELSKISSNPVMQRFIRYEASLLYVAVTRGMKECLIYDGCKASDLWQMEDIQKQLAVHTAVEPVDKKAESEFSEQDWKEQGDHFFKRGLYEQAKNCYLRLTPDRDIEQRLLLCQAYLVKQQGNFEGAGQLFEQAMLYDEAIECYEVEKHYHSIINLCSRMEHRDRSLKWISLKNEYKIKEFDYKKQWVGSGVYCRRQGYYKEALIRFERAENNCSSYIDYTYQNALDDASISAEELKNIRHFFATSLKYTDEQKVARMNEALEFLRDVAYVKEMLQLIKPDYNEFGERMIREIFKVKTPLKQLEPFFSIEDSHVQYVFALMAEDNGMSEETVKLMLKRAADQNHIEAQFMLGAMFEDGDDMDTSVYYYELAASQQHPFAAFNLGSHYMSINNAEKGMYWMNVALELGFEDVYSDLAIYLRRGELIPKDIKRAQKLEKEYEKMVKKRKNQEKFLQTQLENRKKEIDQMY
;
A
#
# COMPACT_ATOMS: atom_id res chain seq x y z
N MET A 1 -0.69 -37.48 3.82
CA MET A 1 -2.14 -37.40 4.12
C MET A 1 -2.31 -38.00 5.51
N TYR A 2 -3.24 -37.56 6.34
CA TYR A 2 -3.44 -38.08 7.69
C TYR A 2 -4.53 -39.15 7.69
N THR A 3 -4.34 -40.23 8.45
CA THR A 3 -5.41 -41.20 8.68
C THR A 3 -6.36 -40.67 9.74
N ILE A 4 -7.67 -40.67 9.48
CA ILE A 4 -8.68 -40.23 10.45
C ILE A 4 -9.26 -41.46 11.14
N CYS A 5 -9.30 -41.44 12.47
CA CYS A 5 -9.95 -42.44 13.30
C CYS A 5 -10.97 -41.76 14.21
N LEU A 6 -12.13 -42.39 14.40
CA LEU A 6 -13.16 -41.89 15.29
C LEU A 6 -13.18 -42.72 16.58
N HIS A 7 -13.17 -42.04 17.71
CA HIS A 7 -13.42 -42.66 19.00
C HIS A 7 -14.89 -43.14 19.09
N HIS A 8 -15.19 -44.19 19.87
CA HIS A 8 -16.55 -44.76 19.96
C HIS A 8 -17.63 -43.70 20.28
N LYS A 9 -17.34 -42.76 21.20
CA LYS A 9 -18.26 -41.64 21.50
C LYS A 9 -18.54 -40.72 20.29
N ALA A 10 -17.56 -40.50 19.41
CA ALA A 10 -17.76 -39.74 18.17
C ALA A 10 -18.56 -40.56 17.13
N LYS A 11 -18.41 -41.89 17.15
CA LYS A 11 -19.19 -42.83 16.33
C LYS A 11 -20.67 -42.82 16.75
N ASP A 12 -20.94 -42.82 18.06
CA ASP A 12 -22.30 -42.73 18.60
C ASP A 12 -22.96 -41.39 18.24
N GLU A 13 -22.20 -40.29 18.26
CA GLU A 13 -22.70 -38.96 17.85
C GLU A 13 -23.19 -38.93 16.41
N LEU A 14 -22.49 -39.60 15.48
CA LEU A 14 -22.87 -39.64 14.06
C LEU A 14 -24.28 -40.20 13.83
N GLN A 15 -24.72 -41.16 14.65
CA GLN A 15 -26.04 -41.78 14.50
C GLN A 15 -27.19 -40.81 14.81
N SER A 16 -26.90 -39.69 15.48
CA SER A 16 -27.89 -38.71 15.93
C SER A 16 -27.97 -37.45 15.05
N PHE A 17 -27.08 -37.30 14.06
CA PHE A 17 -26.97 -36.08 13.26
C PHE A 17 -27.87 -36.07 12.03
N SER A 18 -28.33 -34.87 11.66
CA SER A 18 -29.05 -34.61 10.42
C SER A 18 -28.13 -34.70 9.19
N ALA A 19 -28.72 -34.86 8.00
CA ALA A 19 -27.97 -34.94 6.74
C ALA A 19 -27.09 -33.69 6.49
N ASP A 20 -27.58 -32.51 6.88
CA ASP A 20 -26.85 -31.25 6.73
C ASP A 20 -25.64 -31.17 7.68
N GLU A 21 -25.80 -31.62 8.93
CA GLU A 21 -24.71 -31.68 9.92
C GLU A 21 -23.63 -32.68 9.49
N ILE A 22 -24.03 -33.84 8.96
CA ILE A 22 -23.12 -34.85 8.41
C ILE A 22 -22.31 -34.26 7.25
N GLY A 23 -22.94 -33.50 6.36
CA GLY A 23 -22.27 -32.84 5.24
C GLY A 23 -21.17 -31.87 5.66
N GLU A 24 -21.43 -31.03 6.68
CA GLU A 24 -20.42 -30.08 7.16
C GLU A 24 -19.30 -30.79 7.96
N ILE A 25 -19.62 -31.84 8.73
CA ILE A 25 -18.62 -32.67 9.41
C ILE A 25 -17.69 -33.37 8.40
N GLU A 26 -18.25 -33.98 7.35
CA GLU A 26 -17.49 -34.68 6.32
C GLU A 26 -16.48 -33.74 5.65
N LYS A 27 -16.92 -32.54 5.31
CA LYS A 27 -16.06 -31.50 4.75
C LYS A 27 -14.87 -31.20 5.66
N ARG A 28 -15.10 -31.06 6.97
CA ARG A 28 -14.02 -30.78 7.95
C ARG A 28 -13.08 -31.96 8.13
N LEU A 29 -13.60 -33.18 8.22
CA LEU A 29 -12.77 -34.40 8.31
C LEU A 29 -11.88 -34.56 7.06
N ARG A 30 -12.40 -34.26 5.87
CA ARG A 30 -11.62 -34.27 4.62
C ARG A 30 -10.48 -33.26 4.65
N MET A 31 -10.73 -32.06 5.20
CA MET A 31 -9.70 -31.04 5.38
C MET A 31 -8.62 -31.47 6.38
N LEU A 32 -9.00 -32.09 7.51
CA LEU A 32 -8.04 -32.63 8.47
C LEU A 32 -7.20 -33.76 7.87
N LYS A 33 -7.83 -34.67 7.11
CA LYS A 33 -7.17 -35.74 6.35
C LYS A 33 -6.11 -35.19 5.39
N GLN A 34 -6.38 -34.06 4.75
CA GLN A 34 -5.45 -33.42 3.82
C GLN A 34 -4.39 -32.52 4.51
N GLY A 35 -4.46 -32.32 5.83
CA GLY A 35 -3.54 -31.45 6.56
C GLY A 35 -3.86 -29.96 6.44
N HIS A 36 -5.10 -29.61 6.11
CA HIS A 36 -5.56 -28.22 6.01
C HIS A 36 -5.99 -27.68 7.38
N TRP A 37 -5.00 -27.26 8.17
CA TRP A 37 -5.16 -26.85 9.57
C TRP A 37 -5.64 -25.41 9.78
N LYS A 38 -5.45 -24.51 8.80
CA LYS A 38 -5.66 -23.06 8.96
C LYS A 38 -6.77 -22.47 8.06
N ASN A 39 -7.03 -23.06 6.90
CA ASN A 39 -8.03 -22.57 5.93
C ASN A 39 -9.42 -23.08 6.31
N GLY A 40 -10.27 -22.25 6.92
CA GLY A 40 -11.64 -22.63 7.31
C GLY A 40 -11.75 -23.54 8.55
N THR A 41 -10.86 -24.53 8.73
CA THR A 41 -10.92 -25.51 9.84
C THR A 41 -10.39 -24.95 11.17
N ARG A 42 -9.51 -23.95 11.15
CA ARG A 42 -8.90 -23.28 12.32
C ARG A 42 -8.61 -24.20 13.52
N VAL A 43 -7.58 -25.03 13.38
CA VAL A 43 -7.17 -25.93 14.44
C VAL A 43 -6.35 -25.21 15.50
N LYS A 44 -6.66 -25.44 16.78
CA LYS A 44 -5.95 -24.87 17.92
C LYS A 44 -5.73 -25.92 19.00
N LYS A 45 -4.57 -25.89 19.65
CA LYS A 45 -4.22 -26.74 20.79
C LYS A 45 -4.78 -26.15 22.07
N LEU A 46 -5.45 -26.98 22.86
CA LEU A 46 -5.99 -26.58 24.16
C LEU A 46 -4.85 -26.51 25.19
N ARG A 47 -4.57 -25.31 25.70
CA ARG A 47 -3.45 -25.06 26.64
C ARG A 47 -3.77 -25.43 28.10
N ALA A 48 -5.05 -25.55 28.44
CA ALA A 48 -5.55 -25.68 29.83
C ALA A 48 -5.89 -27.13 30.23
N VAL A 49 -5.49 -28.09 29.42
CA VAL A 49 -5.81 -29.52 29.54
C VAL A 49 -4.46 -30.26 29.53
N ASN A 50 -4.17 -30.97 30.62
CA ASN A 50 -2.93 -31.67 31.08
C ASN A 50 -1.72 -31.86 30.11
N LYS A 51 -0.50 -31.95 30.66
CA LYS A 51 0.78 -32.13 29.92
C LYS A 51 0.99 -33.51 29.27
N GLN A 52 0.09 -34.48 29.48
CA GLN A 52 0.25 -35.86 29.00
C GLN A 52 -0.28 -36.09 27.58
N LEU A 53 -1.42 -35.48 27.19
CA LEU A 53 -2.04 -35.67 25.88
C LEU A 53 -2.27 -34.32 25.16
N ASN A 54 -1.87 -34.23 23.89
CA ASN A 54 -2.07 -33.02 23.09
C ASN A 54 -3.48 -33.03 22.48
N ILE A 55 -4.44 -32.35 23.11
CA ILE A 55 -5.80 -32.19 22.58
C ILE A 55 -5.90 -30.92 21.73
N PHE A 56 -6.52 -31.05 20.56
CA PHE A 56 -6.77 -29.99 19.59
C PHE A 56 -8.28 -29.79 19.39
N GLU A 57 -8.68 -28.54 19.17
CA GLU A 57 -10.00 -28.16 18.69
C GLU A 57 -9.91 -27.75 17.22
N ALA A 58 -10.83 -28.25 16.38
CA ALA A 58 -11.07 -27.81 15.01
C ALA A 58 -12.42 -27.08 14.96
N ARG A 59 -12.50 -25.95 14.25
CA ARG A 59 -13.74 -25.20 14.04
C ARG A 59 -14.58 -25.85 12.94
N ILE A 60 -15.84 -26.12 13.27
CA ILE A 60 -16.86 -26.51 12.28
C ILE A 60 -17.56 -25.25 11.78
N ASP A 61 -18.13 -24.46 12.68
CA ASP A 61 -18.82 -23.19 12.37
C ASP A 61 -18.64 -22.13 13.48
N LYS A 62 -19.56 -21.15 13.59
CA LYS A 62 -19.50 -20.15 14.65
C LYS A 62 -19.65 -20.75 16.06
N GLY A 63 -20.56 -21.70 16.26
CA GLY A 63 -20.91 -22.26 17.57
C GLY A 63 -20.18 -23.57 17.92
N TYR A 64 -19.78 -24.37 16.94
CA TYR A 64 -19.39 -25.77 17.15
C TYR A 64 -17.92 -26.08 16.79
N ARG A 65 -17.35 -27.02 17.53
CA ARG A 65 -15.96 -27.48 17.48
C ARG A 65 -15.89 -29.01 17.45
N MET A 66 -14.85 -29.52 16.82
CA MET A 66 -14.47 -30.92 16.83
C MET A 66 -13.21 -31.08 17.71
N LEU A 67 -13.19 -32.08 18.58
CA LEU A 67 -12.04 -32.36 19.45
C LEU A 67 -11.28 -33.58 18.94
N PHE A 68 -9.96 -33.48 18.85
CA PHE A 68 -9.12 -34.58 18.39
C PHE A 68 -7.70 -34.54 19.00
N THR A 69 -6.97 -35.64 18.86
CA THR A 69 -5.52 -35.71 19.12
C THR A 69 -4.78 -36.26 17.92
N LEU A 70 -3.45 -36.14 17.94
CA LEU A 70 -2.55 -36.68 16.93
C LEU A 70 -1.62 -37.69 17.62
N PHE A 71 -1.49 -38.87 17.03
CA PHE A 71 -0.46 -39.83 17.42
C PHE A 71 0.21 -40.40 16.17
N TYR A 72 1.45 -40.88 16.32
CA TYR A 72 2.16 -41.52 15.24
C TYR A 72 1.97 -43.02 15.36
N ASP A 73 1.54 -43.65 14.28
CA ASP A 73 1.40 -45.09 14.20
C ASP A 73 2.66 -45.69 13.55
N SER A 74 3.48 -46.35 14.35
CA SER A 74 4.67 -47.10 13.94
C SER A 74 4.41 -48.25 12.96
N GLU A 75 3.22 -48.87 12.96
CA GLU A 75 2.91 -49.96 12.01
C GLU A 75 2.52 -49.39 10.64
N LEU A 76 1.76 -48.29 10.61
CA LEU A 76 1.41 -47.59 9.36
C LEU A 76 2.50 -46.62 8.87
N ALA A 77 3.50 -46.35 9.70
CA ALA A 77 4.51 -45.31 9.52
C ALA A 77 3.93 -43.90 9.23
N GLU A 78 2.70 -43.63 9.67
CA GLU A 78 1.97 -42.37 9.40
C GLU A 78 1.38 -41.75 10.67
N THR A 79 1.08 -40.44 10.61
CA THR A 79 0.41 -39.73 11.70
C THR A 79 -1.11 -39.86 11.59
N VAL A 80 -1.73 -40.34 12.67
CA VAL A 80 -3.18 -40.56 12.78
C VAL A 80 -3.83 -39.40 13.57
N VAL A 81 -5.00 -38.98 13.10
CA VAL A 81 -5.90 -38.01 13.74
C VAL A 81 -7.02 -38.79 14.43
N LEU A 82 -7.02 -38.82 15.76
CA LEU A 82 -8.09 -39.45 16.54
C LEU A 82 -9.09 -38.41 17.02
N VAL A 83 -10.31 -38.47 16.49
CA VAL A 83 -11.40 -37.54 16.82
C VAL A 83 -12.23 -38.09 17.98
N PHE A 84 -12.33 -37.32 19.07
CA PHE A 84 -13.08 -37.68 20.27
C PHE A 84 -14.54 -37.24 20.24
N ARG A 85 -14.81 -36.08 19.64
CA ARG A 85 -16.13 -35.43 19.57
C ARG A 85 -16.25 -34.70 18.25
N LEU A 86 -17.38 -34.83 17.57
CA LEU A 86 -17.60 -34.24 16.26
C LEU A 86 -18.25 -32.87 16.36
N LEU A 87 -19.30 -32.71 17.17
CA LEU A 87 -20.08 -31.47 17.20
C LEU A 87 -20.27 -30.98 18.64
N LEU A 88 -19.28 -30.24 19.14
CA LEU A 88 -19.25 -29.73 20.51
C LEU A 88 -19.43 -28.21 20.54
N HIS A 89 -20.37 -27.71 21.33
CA HIS A 89 -20.53 -26.26 21.49
C HIS A 89 -19.25 -25.63 22.09
N HIS A 90 -18.84 -24.47 21.60
CA HIS A 90 -17.53 -23.88 21.93
C HIS A 90 -17.31 -23.64 23.43
N ASP A 91 -18.38 -23.36 24.19
CA ASP A 91 -18.33 -23.18 25.65
C ASP A 91 -18.02 -24.49 26.40
N ASP A 92 -18.34 -25.63 25.81
CA ASP A 92 -18.20 -26.96 26.44
C ASP A 92 -16.86 -27.63 26.15
N VAL A 93 -16.04 -27.03 25.30
CA VAL A 93 -14.73 -27.53 24.83
C VAL A 93 -13.81 -27.89 25.99
N ILE A 94 -13.58 -26.96 26.92
CA ILE A 94 -12.61 -27.17 28.02
C ILE A 94 -13.12 -28.22 29.01
N ARG A 95 -14.42 -28.20 29.33
CA ARG A 95 -15.04 -29.16 30.25
C ARG A 95 -14.96 -30.58 29.69
N THR A 96 -15.36 -30.75 28.43
CA THR A 96 -15.37 -32.05 27.76
C THR A 96 -13.96 -32.59 27.57
N ALA A 97 -13.00 -31.74 27.20
CA ALA A 97 -11.60 -32.13 27.07
C ALA A 97 -10.98 -32.61 28.40
N ARG A 98 -11.44 -32.11 29.55
CA ARG A 98 -11.02 -32.62 30.86
C ARG A 98 -11.64 -33.98 31.18
N MET A 99 -12.93 -34.17 30.90
CA MET A 99 -13.60 -35.47 31.11
C MET A 99 -13.01 -36.60 30.27
N ILE A 100 -12.57 -36.30 29.04
CA ILE A 100 -11.87 -37.28 28.17
C ILE A 100 -10.59 -37.84 28.83
N LEU A 101 -10.01 -37.12 29.79
CA LEU A 101 -8.80 -37.55 30.51
C LEU A 101 -9.09 -38.31 31.82
N ASP A 102 -10.32 -38.26 32.34
CA ASP A 102 -10.69 -38.87 33.64
C ASP A 102 -11.38 -40.24 33.47
N ASP A 103 -11.76 -40.64 32.26
CA ASP A 103 -12.34 -41.96 31.98
C ASP A 103 -11.23 -43.01 31.81
N ASP A 104 -11.11 -43.95 32.76
CA ASP A 104 -10.31 -45.17 32.64
C ASP A 104 -10.85 -46.02 31.46
N LEU A 105 -10.18 -45.96 30.31
CA LEU A 105 -10.51 -46.77 29.13
C LEU A 105 -10.15 -48.25 29.37
N ASP A 106 -11.15 -49.12 29.46
CA ASP A 106 -11.00 -50.58 29.56
C ASP A 106 -10.96 -51.21 28.15
N TYR A 107 -9.80 -51.74 27.78
CA TYR A 107 -9.43 -52.16 26.42
C TYR A 107 -9.75 -53.63 26.09
N SER A 108 -10.49 -54.34 26.95
CA SER A 108 -10.62 -55.80 26.91
C SER A 108 -11.81 -56.36 26.10
N LEU A 109 -12.57 -55.55 25.35
CA LEU A 109 -13.91 -55.94 24.90
C LEU A 109 -14.19 -56.12 23.39
N TYR A 110 -13.21 -56.09 22.47
CA TYR A 110 -13.57 -56.06 21.03
C TYR A 110 -12.69 -56.95 20.15
N GLU A 111 -13.31 -57.99 19.56
CA GLU A 111 -12.74 -59.02 18.66
C GLU A 111 -12.88 -58.65 17.16
N GLU A 112 -12.05 -59.32 16.35
CA GLU A 112 -11.70 -59.10 14.93
C GLU A 112 -12.77 -59.60 13.92
N GLU A 113 -12.88 -58.95 12.75
CA GLU A 113 -12.94 -59.61 11.42
C GLU A 113 -12.93 -58.59 10.25
N GLU A 114 -12.75 -59.08 9.02
CA GLU A 114 -11.84 -58.50 8.01
C GLU A 114 -12.52 -58.21 6.63
N ILE A 115 -12.04 -57.16 5.95
CA ILE A 115 -11.92 -56.87 4.49
C ILE A 115 -13.08 -56.36 3.58
N THR A 116 -12.71 -55.29 2.84
CA THR A 116 -12.80 -55.02 1.37
C THR A 116 -13.88 -54.10 0.77
N ALA A 117 -13.42 -52.87 0.51
CA ALA A 117 -13.61 -52.02 -0.69
C ALA A 117 -14.92 -52.09 -1.48
N GLY A 118 -15.86 -51.22 -1.07
CA GLY A 118 -16.70 -50.46 -1.98
C GLY A 118 -18.13 -50.25 -1.49
N GLU A 119 -18.41 -49.15 -0.75
CA GLU A 119 -19.74 -48.50 -0.66
C GLU A 119 -19.72 -47.22 0.23
N SER A 120 -20.83 -46.45 0.19
CA SER A 120 -21.01 -45.03 0.60
C SER A 120 -20.72 -44.63 2.07
N PHE A 121 -20.53 -43.32 2.33
CA PHE A 121 -20.13 -42.71 3.63
C PHE A 121 -21.06 -43.02 4.82
N GLN A 122 -22.28 -43.54 4.61
CA GLN A 122 -23.16 -44.04 5.67
C GLN A 122 -22.66 -45.38 6.27
N ALA A 123 -21.83 -46.13 5.54
CA ALA A 123 -21.12 -47.32 6.04
C ALA A 123 -19.79 -46.96 6.76
N PHE A 124 -19.31 -45.71 6.63
CA PHE A 124 -18.10 -45.22 7.28
C PHE A 124 -18.22 -45.21 8.82
N ALA A 125 -19.45 -45.19 9.32
CA ALA A 125 -19.76 -45.12 10.74
C ALA A 125 -19.78 -46.49 11.45
N GLU A 126 -19.47 -47.62 10.80
CA GLU A 126 -19.44 -48.92 11.47
C GLU A 126 -18.07 -49.62 11.53
N ASP A 127 -17.08 -49.23 10.73
CA ASP A 127 -15.95 -50.14 10.48
C ASP A 127 -14.55 -49.50 10.56
N GLN A 128 -14.13 -49.11 11.77
CA GLN A 128 -12.72 -48.93 12.14
C GLN A 128 -12.48 -49.39 13.58
N ALA A 129 -12.26 -50.70 13.75
CA ALA A 129 -11.76 -51.28 14.99
C ALA A 129 -10.61 -52.24 14.66
N ALA A 130 -9.38 -51.71 14.63
CA ALA A 130 -8.14 -52.44 14.89
C ALA A 130 -6.96 -51.50 14.60
N LEU A 131 -6.28 -51.03 15.64
CA LEU A 131 -4.87 -50.58 15.67
C LEU A 131 -4.56 -50.08 17.10
N TRP A 132 -4.42 -51.01 18.03
CA TRP A 132 -3.83 -50.74 19.35
C TRP A 132 -2.98 -51.94 19.76
N LYS A 133 -1.68 -51.86 19.45
CA LYS A 133 -0.66 -52.57 20.22
C LYS A 133 0.07 -51.56 21.10
N ASP A 134 0.35 -51.99 22.31
CA ASP A 134 1.10 -51.25 23.32
C ASP A 134 2.43 -50.71 22.74
N ASP A 135 2.77 -49.49 23.18
CA ASP A 135 3.95 -48.68 22.85
C ASP A 135 3.88 -47.75 21.61
N TYR A 136 3.14 -46.63 21.72
CA TYR A 136 3.30 -45.48 20.84
C TYR A 136 3.97 -44.28 21.54
N PHE A 137 5.08 -43.82 20.96
CA PHE A 137 5.79 -42.60 21.34
C PHE A 137 5.00 -41.34 20.95
N PHE A 138 4.59 -40.52 21.93
CA PHE A 138 3.97 -39.22 21.68
C PHE A 138 4.97 -38.20 21.10
N HIS A 139 4.95 -37.96 19.79
CA HIS A 139 5.67 -36.84 19.20
C HIS A 139 4.98 -35.49 19.48
N GLN A 140 5.71 -34.55 20.10
CA GLN A 140 5.25 -33.19 20.37
C GLN A 140 5.23 -32.34 19.09
N PHE A 141 4.07 -32.19 18.43
CA PHE A 141 3.87 -31.22 17.36
C PHE A 141 3.70 -29.79 17.94
N GLN A 142 4.73 -28.94 17.80
CA GLN A 142 4.74 -27.53 18.25
C GLN A 142 4.16 -26.53 17.21
N GLN A 143 3.34 -26.95 16.25
CA GLN A 143 3.00 -26.12 15.07
C GLN A 143 1.93 -25.02 15.28
N LEU A 144 1.69 -24.57 16.52
CA LEU A 144 0.84 -23.40 16.80
C LEU A 144 1.62 -22.15 17.21
N LYS A 145 2.91 -22.09 16.84
CA LYS A 145 3.79 -20.91 16.80
C LYS A 145 3.66 -20.16 15.45
N THR A 146 2.45 -19.82 15.02
CA THR A 146 2.14 -19.64 13.59
C THR A 146 2.79 -18.46 12.84
N TYR A 147 3.60 -17.63 13.49
CA TYR A 147 4.44 -16.61 12.84
C TYR A 147 5.83 -16.48 13.49
N GLU A 148 6.24 -17.42 14.36
CA GLU A 148 7.54 -17.34 15.02
C GLU A 148 8.51 -18.33 14.38
N ILE A 149 9.63 -17.85 13.81
CA ILE A 149 10.73 -18.70 13.33
C ILE A 149 11.78 -18.84 14.43
N ASP A 150 12.14 -20.08 14.78
CA ASP A 150 13.27 -20.36 15.68
C ASP A 150 14.62 -20.27 14.95
N GLU A 151 15.68 -20.03 15.72
CA GLU A 151 17.03 -19.80 15.18
C GLU A 151 17.59 -21.00 14.43
N ASP A 152 17.27 -22.24 14.84
CA ASP A 152 17.75 -23.45 14.18
C ASP A 152 17.10 -23.66 12.81
N THR A 153 15.82 -23.31 12.71
CA THR A 153 15.06 -23.34 11.46
C THR A 153 15.55 -22.25 10.51
N LEU A 154 15.79 -21.05 11.03
CA LEU A 154 16.34 -19.94 10.26
C LEU A 154 17.77 -20.23 9.76
N THR A 155 18.61 -20.82 10.62
CA THR A 155 19.97 -21.26 10.25
C THR A 155 19.93 -22.30 9.13
N ARG A 156 18.99 -23.25 9.19
CA ARG A 156 18.78 -24.23 8.12
C ARG A 156 18.36 -23.60 6.79
N PHE A 157 17.50 -22.58 6.82
CA PHE A 157 17.15 -21.82 5.62
C PHE A 157 18.36 -21.08 5.03
N MET A 158 19.13 -20.38 5.86
CA MET A 158 20.35 -19.67 5.42
C MET A 158 21.46 -20.60 4.89
N MET A 159 21.42 -21.90 5.21
CA MET A 159 22.40 -22.90 4.77
C MET A 159 22.06 -23.61 3.47
N LYS A 160 20.78 -23.65 3.03
CA LYS A 160 20.40 -24.33 1.78
C LYS A 160 20.98 -23.60 0.55
N GLN A 161 21.41 -24.36 -0.45
CA GLN A 161 21.94 -23.82 -1.72
C GLN A 161 20.85 -23.58 -2.77
N ASP A 162 19.80 -24.40 -2.77
CA ASP A 162 18.65 -24.29 -3.67
C ASP A 162 17.43 -23.82 -2.87
N GLU A 163 17.04 -22.55 -3.02
CA GLU A 163 15.74 -22.10 -2.55
C GLU A 163 14.71 -22.30 -3.66
N ASN A 164 13.65 -23.03 -3.35
CA ASN A 164 12.40 -22.85 -4.09
C ASN A 164 11.84 -21.47 -3.69
N ALA A 165 11.49 -20.62 -4.66
CA ALA A 165 11.08 -19.24 -4.41
C ALA A 165 9.98 -19.13 -3.34
N ASP A 166 9.07 -20.10 -3.30
CA ASP A 166 7.96 -20.17 -2.34
C ASP A 166 8.43 -20.35 -0.88
N GLU A 167 9.49 -21.15 -0.62
CA GLU A 167 10.02 -21.35 0.75
C GLU A 167 10.66 -20.05 1.29
N PHE A 168 11.38 -19.32 0.45
CA PHE A 168 11.98 -18.03 0.80
C PHE A 168 10.92 -16.95 1.04
N TRP A 169 9.86 -16.93 0.23
CA TRP A 169 8.73 -16.03 0.44
C TRP A 169 7.98 -16.34 1.74
N GLU A 170 7.80 -17.62 2.09
CA GLU A 170 7.23 -18.00 3.39
C GLU A 170 8.09 -17.56 4.56
N MET A 171 9.42 -17.63 4.44
CA MET A 171 10.34 -17.15 5.47
C MET A 171 10.15 -15.65 5.74
N LYS A 172 10.05 -14.83 4.68
CA LYS A 172 9.87 -13.37 4.79
C LYS A 172 8.60 -12.94 5.53
N LEU A 173 7.61 -13.82 5.61
CA LEU A 173 6.34 -13.55 6.30
C LEU A 173 6.37 -13.95 7.79
N ARG A 174 7.42 -14.62 8.26
CA ARG A 174 7.57 -15.05 9.66
C ARG A 174 8.42 -14.04 10.43
N LEU A 175 8.12 -13.91 11.72
CA LEU A 175 8.79 -13.04 12.68
C LEU A 175 9.70 -13.85 13.60
N THR A 176 10.82 -13.28 14.02
CA THR A 176 11.59 -13.82 15.16
C THR A 176 10.93 -13.43 16.49
N ARG A 177 11.39 -14.01 17.60
CA ARG A 177 10.95 -13.62 18.95
C ARG A 177 11.09 -12.12 19.23
N GLU A 178 12.22 -11.55 18.81
CA GLU A 178 12.53 -10.13 18.97
C GLU A 178 11.53 -9.27 18.18
N GLN A 179 11.33 -9.57 16.90
CA GLN A 179 10.38 -8.84 16.04
C GLN A 179 8.94 -8.98 16.55
N ARG A 180 8.55 -10.17 17.00
CA ARG A 180 7.21 -10.42 17.57
C ARG A 180 6.97 -9.64 18.86
N ALA A 181 7.99 -9.47 19.71
CA ALA A 181 7.87 -8.68 20.92
C ALA A 181 7.51 -7.21 20.62
N LEU A 182 7.98 -6.66 19.48
CA LEU A 182 7.64 -5.30 19.06
C LEU A 182 6.17 -5.13 18.67
N LEU A 183 5.49 -6.18 18.19
CA LEU A 183 4.06 -6.10 17.92
C LEU A 183 3.26 -5.74 19.18
N SER A 184 3.69 -6.19 20.36
CA SER A 184 3.00 -5.88 21.62
C SER A 184 3.23 -4.46 22.15
N LYS A 185 4.12 -3.66 21.53
CA LYS A 185 4.43 -2.31 21.99
C LYS A 185 3.33 -1.31 21.58
N PRO A 186 3.01 -0.32 22.44
CA PRO A 186 2.06 0.73 22.11
C PRO A 186 2.66 1.74 21.12
N MET A 187 1.78 2.46 20.42
CA MET A 187 2.17 3.57 19.53
C MET A 187 2.34 4.89 20.32
N PRO A 188 3.18 5.85 19.86
CA PRO A 188 4.01 5.82 18.65
C PRO A 188 5.13 4.78 18.72
N LEU A 189 5.36 4.07 17.61
CA LEU A 189 6.41 3.04 17.52
C LEU A 189 7.53 3.49 16.57
N LEU A 190 8.73 3.70 17.12
CA LEU A 190 9.93 4.01 16.33
C LEU A 190 10.84 2.79 16.26
N ILE A 191 11.12 2.30 15.05
CA ILE A 191 11.92 1.10 14.80
C ILE A 191 13.19 1.49 14.06
N SER A 192 14.34 1.16 14.65
CA SER A 192 15.64 1.24 13.98
C SER A 192 16.16 -0.17 13.72
N GLY A 193 16.77 -0.40 12.57
CA GLY A 193 17.36 -1.70 12.29
C GLY A 193 18.14 -1.71 10.99
N THR A 194 19.23 -2.47 10.98
CA THR A 194 20.10 -2.59 9.82
C THR A 194 19.36 -3.18 8.61
N ALA A 195 19.98 -3.14 7.43
CA ALA A 195 19.54 -3.89 6.26
C ALA A 195 19.24 -5.36 6.62
N GLY A 196 18.10 -5.88 6.15
CA GLY A 196 17.70 -7.28 6.40
C GLY A 196 17.21 -7.60 7.81
N SER A 197 16.97 -6.60 8.66
CA SER A 197 16.45 -6.81 10.03
C SER A 197 14.94 -7.12 10.11
N GLY A 198 14.19 -7.02 9.01
CA GLY A 198 12.75 -7.33 8.94
C GLY A 198 11.79 -6.20 9.38
N LYS A 199 12.21 -4.93 9.27
CA LYS A 199 11.39 -3.74 9.58
C LYS A 199 10.04 -3.74 8.86
N THR A 200 10.07 -3.86 7.53
CA THR A 200 8.86 -3.90 6.68
C THR A 200 7.89 -4.99 7.10
N THR A 201 8.41 -6.19 7.43
CA THR A 201 7.60 -7.30 7.92
C THR A 201 6.89 -6.95 9.24
N ILE A 202 7.58 -6.30 10.18
CA ILE A 202 6.96 -5.84 11.44
C ILE A 202 5.83 -4.84 11.16
N LEU A 203 6.07 -3.85 10.29
CA LEU A 203 5.07 -2.84 9.91
C LEU A 203 3.80 -3.51 9.36
N ILE A 204 3.95 -4.44 8.42
CA ILE A 204 2.83 -5.17 7.81
C ILE A 204 2.08 -6.00 8.84
N HIS A 205 2.79 -6.71 9.74
CA HIS A 205 2.14 -7.46 10.81
C HIS A 205 1.40 -6.55 11.79
N LYS A 206 1.93 -5.36 12.08
CA LYS A 206 1.28 -4.36 12.94
C LYS A 206 -0.04 -3.86 12.33
N MET A 207 -0.13 -3.76 11.00
CA MET A 207 -1.36 -3.41 10.28
C MET A 207 -2.49 -4.43 10.45
N LEU A 208 -2.19 -5.66 10.87
CA LEU A 208 -3.19 -6.71 11.06
C LEU A 208 -3.95 -6.60 12.38
N GLU A 209 -3.53 -5.75 13.33
CA GLU A 209 -4.12 -5.71 14.69
C GLU A 209 -5.61 -5.32 14.71
N GLU A 210 -6.04 -4.42 13.81
CA GLU A 210 -7.43 -3.93 13.79
C GLU A 210 -7.99 -3.87 12.36
N PRO A 211 -8.91 -4.75 11.92
CA PRO A 211 -9.37 -4.79 10.53
C PRO A 211 -10.15 -3.54 10.08
N ALA A 212 -10.95 -2.95 10.97
CA ALA A 212 -11.95 -1.92 10.64
C ALA A 212 -11.41 -0.47 10.62
N VAL A 213 -10.12 -0.25 10.89
CA VAL A 213 -9.54 1.10 10.94
C VAL A 213 -8.85 1.48 9.64
N LYS A 214 -8.91 2.77 9.28
CA LYS A 214 -8.32 3.28 8.05
C LYS A 214 -6.80 3.41 8.17
N LYS A 215 -6.04 2.67 7.36
CA LYS A 215 -4.58 2.54 7.44
C LYS A 215 -3.90 3.08 6.19
N LEU A 216 -2.74 3.71 6.39
CA LEU A 216 -1.84 4.12 5.33
C LEU A 216 -0.46 3.51 5.54
N TYR A 217 -0.01 2.72 4.57
CA TYR A 217 1.40 2.42 4.38
C TYR A 217 1.97 3.38 3.33
N ILE A 218 3.02 4.12 3.69
CA ILE A 218 3.67 5.07 2.80
C ILE A 218 5.20 4.93 2.81
N THR A 219 5.81 5.04 1.64
CA THR A 219 7.27 5.01 1.47
C THR A 219 7.68 5.88 0.27
N TYR A 220 8.98 6.14 0.12
CA TYR A 220 9.49 6.88 -1.04
C TYR A 220 9.53 6.00 -2.31
N THR A 221 9.79 4.70 -2.15
CA THR A 221 10.12 3.80 -3.26
C THR A 221 8.94 2.94 -3.69
N LYS A 222 8.58 3.02 -4.98
CA LYS A 222 7.48 2.25 -5.59
C LYS A 222 7.63 0.74 -5.38
N GLN A 223 8.83 0.21 -5.55
CA GLN A 223 9.10 -1.22 -5.36
C GLN A 223 8.83 -1.68 -3.92
N LEU A 224 9.30 -0.93 -2.92
CA LEU A 224 9.09 -1.29 -1.52
C LEU A 224 7.60 -1.26 -1.16
N ARG A 225 6.84 -0.31 -1.71
CA ARG A 225 5.37 -0.31 -1.63
C ARG A 225 4.79 -1.59 -2.22
N ASP A 226 5.17 -1.96 -3.44
CA ASP A 226 4.63 -3.15 -4.13
C ASP A 226 4.93 -4.45 -3.38
N ASP A 227 6.17 -4.59 -2.90
CA ASP A 227 6.60 -5.75 -2.13
C ASP A 227 5.87 -5.81 -0.78
N ALA A 228 5.60 -4.67 -0.14
CA ALA A 228 4.85 -4.59 1.11
C ALA A 228 3.36 -4.91 0.92
N GLU A 229 2.74 -4.37 -0.13
CA GLU A 229 1.36 -4.66 -0.50
C GLU A 229 1.17 -6.16 -0.79
N LYS A 230 2.08 -6.74 -1.57
CA LYS A 230 2.06 -8.18 -1.86
C LYS A 230 2.19 -9.03 -0.60
N GLN A 231 3.08 -8.67 0.33
CA GLN A 231 3.23 -9.35 1.61
C GLN A 231 1.95 -9.24 2.46
N PHE A 232 1.35 -8.05 2.55
CA PHE A 232 0.10 -7.83 3.26
C PHE A 232 -1.06 -8.65 2.68
N LEU A 233 -1.26 -8.59 1.36
CA LEU A 233 -2.31 -9.37 0.69
C LEU A 233 -2.13 -10.87 0.88
N SER A 234 -0.87 -11.34 0.90
CA SER A 234 -0.55 -12.75 1.17
C SER A 234 -0.91 -13.17 2.60
N LEU A 235 -0.75 -12.27 3.58
CA LEU A 235 -1.12 -12.53 4.98
C LEU A 235 -2.63 -12.47 5.20
N VAL A 236 -3.34 -11.58 4.51
CA VAL A 236 -4.78 -11.36 4.68
C VAL A 236 -5.63 -12.39 3.92
N LYS A 237 -5.09 -13.00 2.86
CA LYS A 237 -5.79 -13.99 2.04
C LYS A 237 -6.36 -15.15 2.89
N GLY A 238 -7.67 -15.34 2.83
CA GLY A 238 -8.40 -16.37 3.58
C GLY A 238 -8.80 -16.00 5.02
N MET A 239 -8.61 -14.75 5.44
CA MET A 239 -9.15 -14.23 6.71
C MET A 239 -10.66 -13.93 6.61
N ASP A 240 -11.39 -13.98 7.74
CA ASP A 240 -12.85 -13.68 7.74
C ASP A 240 -13.10 -12.23 7.30
N GLU A 241 -12.21 -11.31 7.68
CA GLU A 241 -12.28 -9.88 7.38
C GLU A 241 -11.44 -9.48 6.16
N GLU A 242 -11.09 -10.42 5.25
CA GLU A 242 -10.20 -10.17 4.10
C GLU A 242 -10.60 -8.93 3.29
N GLU A 243 -11.88 -8.81 2.94
CA GLU A 243 -12.38 -7.66 2.16
C GLU A 243 -12.37 -6.35 2.97
N GLU A 244 -12.51 -6.42 4.30
CA GLU A 244 -12.41 -5.24 5.15
C GLU A 244 -10.97 -4.73 5.21
N TYR A 245 -10.00 -5.63 5.40
CA TYR A 245 -8.58 -5.28 5.36
C TYR A 245 -8.19 -4.64 4.03
N LYS A 246 -8.65 -5.20 2.89
CA LYS A 246 -8.38 -4.63 1.56
C LYS A 246 -9.00 -3.25 1.38
N ARG A 247 -10.24 -3.04 1.84
CA ARG A 247 -10.93 -1.74 1.71
C ARG A 247 -10.33 -0.64 2.59
N GLN A 248 -9.90 -0.99 3.81
CA GLN A 248 -9.44 -0.01 4.79
C GLN A 248 -7.95 0.33 4.70
N THR A 249 -7.20 -0.33 3.82
CA THR A 249 -5.74 -0.21 3.75
C THR A 249 -5.27 0.40 2.43
N SER A 250 -4.51 1.48 2.50
CA SER A 250 -3.89 2.12 1.33
C SER A 250 -2.37 1.94 1.32
N PHE A 251 -1.81 1.53 0.18
CA PHE A 251 -0.37 1.48 -0.09
C PHE A 251 0.00 2.58 -1.09
N LEU A 252 0.74 3.61 -0.65
CA LEU A 252 1.07 4.76 -1.49
C LEU A 252 2.58 5.05 -1.48
N THR A 253 3.08 5.64 -2.56
CA THR A 253 4.33 6.40 -2.49
C THR A 253 4.06 7.87 -2.18
N PHE A 254 5.07 8.61 -1.71
CA PHE A 254 4.95 10.08 -1.61
C PHE A 254 4.64 10.73 -2.96
N LYS A 255 5.21 10.21 -4.06
CA LYS A 255 4.88 10.67 -5.44
C LYS A 255 3.40 10.45 -5.76
N ASP A 256 2.85 9.28 -5.45
CA ASP A 256 1.43 8.96 -5.65
C ASP A 256 0.53 9.88 -4.82
N PHE A 257 0.89 10.07 -3.54
CA PHE A 257 0.16 10.95 -2.64
C PHE A 257 0.16 12.40 -3.15
N MET A 258 1.33 12.97 -3.44
CA MET A 258 1.45 14.35 -3.90
C MET A 258 0.72 14.60 -5.22
N LYS A 259 0.72 13.63 -6.14
CA LYS A 259 -0.03 13.73 -7.40
C LYS A 259 -1.55 13.81 -7.17
N ASN A 260 -2.06 13.06 -6.19
CA ASN A 260 -3.49 13.02 -5.89
C ASN A 260 -4.01 14.28 -5.19
N TYR A 261 -3.16 15.01 -4.45
CA TYR A 261 -3.55 16.19 -3.69
C TYR A 261 -2.99 17.51 -4.24
N ASN A 262 -2.33 17.52 -5.40
CA ASN A 262 -1.82 18.77 -5.97
C ASN A 262 -2.97 19.69 -6.42
N SER A 263 -3.14 20.81 -5.73
CA SER A 263 -4.18 21.80 -5.99
C SER A 263 -3.99 22.66 -7.25
N GLU A 264 -2.78 22.64 -7.85
CA GLU A 264 -2.50 23.22 -9.18
C GLU A 264 -2.12 22.08 -10.15
N ARG A 265 -3.14 21.39 -10.67
CA ARG A 265 -3.07 20.08 -11.33
C ARG A 265 -2.05 20.03 -12.48
N PHE A 266 -1.96 21.09 -13.28
CA PHE A 266 -1.11 21.11 -14.47
C PHE A 266 0.26 21.77 -14.23
N GLN A 267 0.53 22.23 -13.01
CA GLN A 267 1.85 22.74 -12.65
C GLN A 267 2.85 21.58 -12.68
N THR A 268 3.91 21.70 -13.49
CA THR A 268 4.94 20.65 -13.58
C THR A 268 5.75 20.58 -12.28
N ILE A 269 5.82 19.37 -11.72
CA ILE A 269 6.60 19.05 -10.53
C ILE A 269 8.04 18.71 -10.95
N VAL A 270 8.99 19.53 -10.53
CA VAL A 270 10.41 19.38 -10.80
C VAL A 270 10.94 18.17 -10.04
N THR A 271 11.40 17.18 -10.80
CA THR A 271 12.11 16.02 -10.29
C THR A 271 13.62 16.27 -10.25
N LYS A 272 14.36 15.34 -9.66
CA LYS A 272 15.83 15.32 -9.72
C LYS A 272 16.36 15.46 -11.16
N ASP A 273 15.77 14.79 -12.13
CA ASP A 273 16.19 14.86 -13.54
C ASP A 273 16.01 16.26 -14.12
N HIS A 274 14.91 16.94 -13.79
CA HIS A 274 14.68 18.33 -14.18
C HIS A 274 15.73 19.28 -13.57
N PHE A 275 16.08 19.07 -12.30
CA PHE A 275 17.12 19.86 -11.64
C PHE A 275 18.49 19.62 -12.27
N ILE A 276 18.89 18.37 -12.51
CA ILE A 276 20.16 18.03 -13.15
C ILE A 276 20.23 18.65 -14.54
N HIS A 277 19.15 18.57 -15.33
CA HIS A 277 19.09 19.21 -16.64
C HIS A 277 19.25 20.74 -16.54
N TYR A 278 18.53 21.39 -15.63
CA TYR A 278 18.69 22.82 -15.35
C TYR A 278 20.13 23.18 -14.95
N TYR A 279 20.71 22.41 -14.02
CA TYR A 279 22.04 22.65 -13.49
C TYR A 279 23.12 22.49 -14.56
N ASN A 280 23.05 21.42 -15.35
CA ASN A 280 23.94 21.17 -16.47
C ASN A 280 23.91 22.31 -17.50
N ASN A 281 22.74 22.92 -17.73
CA ASN A 281 22.63 24.04 -18.67
C ASN A 281 23.30 25.31 -18.14
N ILE A 282 23.21 25.60 -16.83
CA ILE A 282 23.88 26.77 -16.24
C ILE A 282 25.37 26.52 -15.95
N SER A 283 25.79 25.26 -15.79
CA SER A 283 27.19 24.89 -15.56
C SER A 283 28.01 24.79 -16.85
N ARG A 284 27.37 24.70 -18.03
CA ARG A 284 28.08 24.71 -19.33
C ARG A 284 29.01 25.92 -19.46
N GLY A 285 30.31 25.65 -19.54
CA GLY A 285 31.36 26.66 -19.74
C GLY A 285 31.88 27.34 -18.47
N GLN A 286 31.37 26.96 -17.29
CA GLN A 286 31.86 27.38 -15.98
C GLN A 286 32.24 26.10 -15.24
N HIS A 287 33.45 25.95 -14.70
CA HIS A 287 33.91 24.70 -14.07
C HIS A 287 33.15 24.28 -12.77
N LEU A 288 31.89 24.69 -12.63
CA LEU A 288 30.99 24.49 -11.49
C LEU A 288 30.76 23.00 -11.15
N GLU A 289 30.61 22.10 -12.13
CA GLU A 289 30.36 20.67 -11.86
C GLU A 289 31.48 19.99 -11.07
N ARG A 290 32.71 20.50 -11.20
CA ARG A 290 33.87 20.00 -10.45
C ARG A 290 33.77 20.33 -8.96
N ASP A 291 33.32 21.54 -8.64
CA ASP A 291 33.28 22.08 -7.28
C ASP A 291 31.93 21.79 -6.60
N PHE A 292 30.86 21.65 -7.39
CA PHE A 292 29.49 21.44 -6.94
C PHE A 292 28.81 20.35 -7.78
N PRO A 293 29.09 19.06 -7.53
CA PRO A 293 28.46 17.98 -8.26
C PRO A 293 26.93 18.06 -8.18
N ALA A 294 26.25 17.94 -9.32
CA ALA A 294 24.81 18.19 -9.43
C ALA A 294 23.97 17.39 -8.41
N LEU A 295 24.34 16.13 -8.19
CA LEU A 295 23.65 15.24 -7.24
C LEU A 295 23.79 15.73 -5.79
N MET A 296 25.00 16.11 -5.38
CA MET A 296 25.24 16.59 -4.02
C MET A 296 24.53 17.93 -3.79
N LEU A 297 24.54 18.79 -4.81
CA LEU A 297 23.86 20.07 -4.77
C LEU A 297 22.33 19.91 -4.68
N TRP A 298 21.76 18.97 -5.42
CA TRP A 298 20.33 18.62 -5.33
C TRP A 298 19.96 18.20 -3.91
N GLU A 299 20.73 17.29 -3.30
CA GLU A 299 20.45 16.83 -1.93
C GLU A 299 20.63 17.93 -0.88
N GLU A 300 21.62 18.82 -1.04
CA GLU A 300 21.78 19.98 -0.15
C GLU A 300 20.58 20.93 -0.25
N ILE A 301 20.13 21.27 -1.47
CA ILE A 301 18.99 22.15 -1.69
C ILE A 301 17.70 21.49 -1.16
N ARG A 302 17.44 20.24 -1.57
CA ARG A 302 16.23 19.49 -1.21
C ARG A 302 16.17 19.21 0.29
N GLY A 303 17.22 18.64 0.86
CA GLY A 303 17.26 18.09 2.22
C GLY A 303 17.59 19.12 3.29
N VAL A 304 18.49 20.06 3.02
CA VAL A 304 18.98 21.03 4.02
C VAL A 304 18.30 22.38 3.85
N ILE A 305 18.50 23.05 2.72
CA ILE A 305 18.05 24.45 2.53
C ILE A 305 16.53 24.54 2.55
N LYS A 306 15.83 23.70 1.78
CA LYS A 306 14.37 23.63 1.80
C LYS A 306 13.88 22.68 2.89
N GLY A 307 14.41 21.45 2.92
CA GLY A 307 13.86 20.35 3.72
C GLY A 307 14.30 20.27 5.19
N GLY A 308 15.22 21.12 5.66
CA GLY A 308 15.78 21.07 7.02
C GLY A 308 14.94 21.75 8.09
N ILE A 309 13.87 22.45 7.70
CA ILE A 309 13.08 23.30 8.60
C ILE A 309 11.91 22.51 9.20
N PHE A 310 11.97 22.26 10.51
CA PHE A 310 10.81 21.76 11.26
C PHE A 310 9.92 22.88 11.84
N HIS A 311 10.41 24.10 12.11
CA HIS A 311 9.55 25.21 12.59
C HIS A 311 10.07 26.58 12.12
N SER A 312 9.90 26.91 10.85
CA SER A 312 10.05 28.29 10.37
C SER A 312 8.79 28.71 9.66
N GLU A 313 8.45 29.99 9.79
CA GLU A 313 7.45 30.66 8.95
C GLU A 313 7.97 30.85 7.52
N HIS A 314 9.28 30.68 7.30
CA HIS A 314 9.92 30.80 6.00
C HIS A 314 9.85 29.50 5.20
N GLU A 315 9.71 29.63 3.88
CA GLU A 315 9.62 28.50 2.94
C GLU A 315 10.95 27.73 2.79
N TYR A 316 12.06 28.28 3.26
CA TYR A 316 13.39 27.68 3.23
C TYR A 316 14.32 28.47 4.15
N LEU A 317 15.49 27.91 4.48
CA LEU A 317 16.47 28.56 5.34
C LEU A 317 16.91 29.87 4.69
N THR A 318 16.96 30.94 5.48
CA THR A 318 17.60 32.17 5.05
C THR A 318 19.10 31.95 4.88
N GLU A 319 19.74 32.85 4.15
CA GLU A 319 21.19 32.83 3.95
C GLU A 319 21.93 32.81 5.29
N GLU A 320 21.51 33.66 6.23
CA GLU A 320 22.10 33.75 7.55
C GLU A 320 21.96 32.45 8.36
N GLU A 321 20.79 31.82 8.33
CA GLU A 321 20.55 30.54 9.00
C GLU A 321 21.39 29.41 8.39
N TYR A 322 21.43 29.32 7.05
CA TYR A 322 22.19 28.29 6.34
C TYR A 322 23.71 28.42 6.59
N LEU A 323 24.23 29.65 6.60
CA LEU A 323 25.65 29.90 6.91
C LEU A 323 26.00 29.52 8.36
N LYS A 324 25.08 29.65 9.31
CA LYS A 324 25.28 29.32 10.73
C LYS A 324 25.23 27.83 11.06
N LEU A 325 24.70 26.99 10.16
CA LEU A 325 24.59 25.55 10.42
C LEU A 325 25.95 24.93 10.79
N SER A 326 25.96 23.98 11.70
CA SER A 326 27.17 23.20 11.95
C SER A 326 27.54 22.33 10.74
N ILE A 327 28.80 21.91 10.65
CA ILE A 327 29.24 20.93 9.64
C ILE A 327 28.43 19.63 9.74
N ASN A 328 27.98 19.29 10.95
CA ASN A 328 27.15 18.11 11.18
C ASN A 328 25.74 18.28 10.58
N GLU A 329 25.20 19.48 10.50
CA GLU A 329 23.85 19.73 9.95
C GLU A 329 23.87 19.85 8.42
N ALA A 330 24.96 20.39 7.86
CA ALA A 330 25.13 20.64 6.43
C ALA A 330 26.60 20.38 6.00
N PRO A 331 26.96 19.13 5.66
CA PRO A 331 28.35 18.71 5.47
C PRO A 331 28.89 18.86 4.04
N ASN A 332 28.06 18.83 3.00
CA ASN A 332 28.56 18.68 1.62
C ASN A 332 29.39 19.88 1.15
N PHE A 333 29.04 21.10 1.58
CA PHE A 333 29.66 22.34 1.09
C PHE A 333 30.02 23.31 2.20
N SER A 334 30.50 22.82 3.36
CA SER A 334 30.76 23.65 4.55
C SER A 334 31.64 24.87 4.30
N ASN A 335 32.55 24.81 3.32
CA ASN A 335 33.49 25.89 2.99
C ASN A 335 32.99 26.82 1.88
N ASN A 336 31.91 26.47 1.18
CA ASN A 336 31.42 27.15 -0.02
C ASN A 336 29.91 27.46 0.03
N ARG A 337 29.31 27.46 1.23
CA ARG A 337 27.86 27.63 1.43
C ARG A 337 27.29 28.88 0.77
N GLN A 338 28.01 29.98 0.77
CA GLN A 338 27.57 31.22 0.10
C GLN A 338 27.28 31.00 -1.40
N GLN A 339 28.18 30.29 -2.09
CA GLN A 339 28.02 30.02 -3.52
C GLN A 339 26.87 29.05 -3.77
N VAL A 340 26.72 28.03 -2.91
CA VAL A 340 25.57 27.12 -2.94
C VAL A 340 24.25 27.87 -2.79
N TYR A 341 24.18 28.80 -1.83
CA TYR A 341 22.98 29.61 -1.60
C TYR A 341 22.64 30.50 -2.81
N ASN A 342 23.64 31.07 -3.47
CA ASN A 342 23.43 31.84 -4.71
C ASN A 342 22.87 30.96 -5.85
N ILE A 343 23.36 29.72 -5.98
CA ILE A 343 22.81 28.76 -6.96
C ILE A 343 21.37 28.42 -6.60
N PHE A 344 21.08 28.19 -5.32
CA PHE A 344 19.73 27.95 -4.81
C PHE A 344 18.77 29.11 -5.14
N LEU A 345 19.17 30.37 -4.95
CA LEU A 345 18.33 31.52 -5.30
C LEU A 345 18.06 31.60 -6.81
N SER A 346 19.07 31.30 -7.65
CA SER A 346 18.88 31.21 -9.10
C SER A 346 17.88 30.11 -9.47
N TYR A 347 17.95 28.97 -8.80
CA TYR A 347 17.01 27.87 -8.95
C TYR A 347 15.58 28.24 -8.51
N GLN A 348 15.41 28.94 -7.38
CA GLN A 348 14.09 29.42 -6.93
C GLN A 348 13.48 30.44 -7.91
N ASN A 349 14.30 31.34 -8.48
CA ASN A 349 13.85 32.25 -9.53
C ASN A 349 13.47 31.51 -10.82
N TYR A 350 14.20 30.44 -11.15
CA TYR A 350 13.86 29.57 -12.27
C TYR A 350 12.49 28.90 -12.05
N LEU A 351 12.24 28.33 -10.85
CA LEU A 351 10.96 27.71 -10.52
C LEU A 351 9.79 28.70 -10.67
N SER A 352 9.90 29.88 -10.05
CA SER A 352 8.83 30.88 -10.06
C SER A 352 8.59 31.45 -11.46
N SER A 353 9.65 31.77 -12.22
CA SER A 353 9.54 32.38 -13.55
C SER A 353 9.00 31.46 -14.63
N GLN A 354 9.09 30.14 -14.42
CA GLN A 354 8.64 29.09 -15.34
C GLN A 354 7.34 28.43 -14.90
N PHE A 355 6.74 28.89 -13.78
CA PHE A 355 5.58 28.26 -13.18
C PHE A 355 5.80 26.75 -12.89
N LEU A 356 6.94 26.45 -12.29
CA LEU A 356 7.32 25.13 -11.84
C LEU A 356 7.26 25.07 -10.31
N ILE A 357 7.06 23.87 -9.76
CA ILE A 357 7.14 23.62 -8.33
C ILE A 357 8.02 22.40 -8.10
N ASP A 358 8.87 22.39 -7.09
CA ASP A 358 9.56 21.17 -6.69
C ASP A 358 8.81 20.45 -5.56
N GLU A 359 9.27 19.24 -5.25
CA GLU A 359 8.68 18.42 -4.19
C GLU A 359 8.54 19.17 -2.85
N GLN A 360 9.58 19.92 -2.43
CA GLN A 360 9.56 20.60 -1.14
C GLN A 360 8.54 21.75 -1.11
N GLY A 361 8.43 22.52 -2.20
CA GLY A 361 7.40 23.55 -2.34
C GLY A 361 5.99 22.95 -2.37
N LEU A 362 5.80 21.80 -3.02
CA LEU A 362 4.51 21.12 -3.06
C LEU A 362 4.10 20.59 -1.68
N LEU A 363 5.03 19.97 -0.93
CA LEU A 363 4.78 19.52 0.43
C LEU A 363 4.34 20.66 1.34
N GLN A 364 4.96 21.84 1.22
CA GLN A 364 4.54 23.03 1.98
C GLN A 364 3.12 23.48 1.65
N ARG A 365 2.73 23.41 0.37
CA ARG A 365 1.36 23.70 -0.05
C ARG A 365 0.38 22.70 0.56
N LEU A 366 0.68 21.40 0.48
CA LEU A 366 -0.14 20.32 1.07
C LEU A 366 -0.27 20.45 2.60
N LEU A 367 0.78 20.90 3.28
CA LEU A 367 0.75 21.19 4.72
C LEU A 367 -0.22 22.33 5.09
N LYS A 368 -0.69 23.14 4.12
CA LYS A 368 -1.72 24.18 4.32
C LYS A 368 -3.14 23.71 3.96
N GLU A 369 -3.29 22.59 3.25
CA GLU A 369 -4.58 22.09 2.74
C GLU A 369 -5.32 21.16 3.72
N SER A 370 -6.62 20.92 3.51
CA SER A 370 -7.33 19.89 4.28
C SER A 370 -7.06 18.51 3.67
N LEU A 371 -6.32 17.66 4.37
CA LEU A 371 -5.92 16.33 3.87
C LEU A 371 -6.76 15.22 4.50
N THR A 372 -6.95 14.13 3.76
CA THR A 372 -7.54 12.91 4.30
C THR A 372 -6.66 12.37 5.42
N SER A 373 -7.29 12.06 6.55
CA SER A 373 -6.61 11.50 7.71
C SER A 373 -6.81 9.99 7.84
N TYR A 374 -5.91 9.38 8.59
CA TYR A 374 -5.83 7.95 8.82
C TYR A 374 -5.80 7.66 10.33
N ASP A 375 -6.24 6.47 10.70
CA ASP A 375 -6.20 5.99 12.08
C ASP A 375 -4.90 5.27 12.41
N MET A 376 -4.16 4.84 11.38
CA MET A 376 -2.80 4.33 11.48
C MET A 376 -1.98 4.74 10.25
N VAL A 377 -0.81 5.37 10.48
CA VAL A 377 0.13 5.80 9.44
C VAL A 377 1.47 5.12 9.69
N LEU A 378 1.86 4.26 8.74
CA LEU A 378 3.11 3.52 8.76
C LEU A 378 4.04 4.06 7.69
N CYS A 379 5.24 4.47 8.09
CA CYS A 379 6.27 4.92 7.18
C CYS A 379 7.47 4.00 7.24
N ASP A 380 7.87 3.47 6.08
CA ASP A 380 9.12 2.72 5.91
C ASP A 380 10.19 3.60 5.25
N GLU A 381 11.46 3.33 5.57
CA GLU A 381 12.64 4.08 5.13
C GLU A 381 12.59 5.58 5.45
N ILE A 382 12.27 5.94 6.70
CA ILE A 382 12.21 7.34 7.14
C ILE A 382 13.51 8.12 6.90
N GLN A 383 14.65 7.44 6.76
CA GLN A 383 15.94 8.11 6.50
C GLN A 383 16.03 8.82 5.14
N ASP A 384 15.20 8.46 4.18
CA ASP A 384 15.14 9.10 2.86
C ASP A 384 14.25 10.36 2.85
N LEU A 385 13.60 10.65 3.97
CA LEU A 385 12.61 11.72 4.11
C LEU A 385 13.21 13.03 4.62
N THR A 386 12.68 14.14 4.10
CA THR A 386 12.93 15.48 4.64
C THR A 386 11.99 15.78 5.82
N MET A 387 12.25 16.86 6.57
CA MET A 387 11.38 17.22 7.71
C MET A 387 9.96 17.61 7.29
N PHE A 388 9.74 18.09 6.07
CA PHE A 388 8.39 18.33 5.54
C PHE A 388 7.61 17.03 5.31
N HIS A 389 8.28 15.96 4.88
CA HIS A 389 7.63 14.65 4.79
C HIS A 389 7.22 14.16 6.18
N VAL A 390 8.08 14.30 7.18
CA VAL A 390 7.75 13.92 8.58
C VAL A 390 6.54 14.69 9.10
N LYS A 391 6.47 16.01 8.86
CA LYS A 391 5.28 16.81 9.20
C LYS A 391 4.02 16.34 8.47
N LEU A 392 4.15 15.98 7.19
CA LEU A 392 3.03 15.46 6.43
C LEU A 392 2.50 14.18 7.08
N LEU A 393 3.37 13.28 7.52
CA LEU A 393 2.96 12.07 8.26
C LEU A 393 2.18 12.42 9.54
N PHE A 394 2.63 13.42 10.29
CA PHE A 394 1.94 13.87 11.52
C PHE A 394 0.53 14.38 11.21
N LYS A 395 0.40 15.19 10.15
CA LYS A 395 -0.89 15.71 9.69
C LYS A 395 -1.83 14.59 9.22
N LEU A 396 -1.32 13.61 8.47
CA LEU A 396 -2.09 12.43 8.04
C LEU A 396 -2.55 11.58 9.22
N ALA A 397 -1.77 11.58 10.31
CA ALA A 397 -2.10 10.94 11.58
C ALA A 397 -2.99 11.81 12.50
N LYS A 398 -3.76 12.77 11.97
CA LYS A 398 -4.63 13.68 12.75
C LYS A 398 -3.90 14.45 13.85
N ASN A 399 -2.60 14.68 13.68
CA ASN A 399 -1.73 15.23 14.73
C ASN A 399 -1.81 14.44 16.06
N ASP A 400 -1.98 13.12 15.98
CA ASP A 400 -1.99 12.20 17.11
C ASP A 400 -0.82 11.22 16.97
N SER A 401 0.14 11.34 17.89
CA SER A 401 1.35 10.51 17.91
C SER A 401 1.02 9.01 18.00
N LYS A 402 -0.09 8.64 18.65
CA LYS A 402 -0.49 7.24 18.87
C LYS A 402 -0.98 6.53 17.62
N ARG A 403 -0.94 7.19 16.47
CA ARG A 403 -1.29 6.63 15.17
C ARG A 403 -0.07 6.42 14.27
N LEU A 404 1.14 6.70 14.77
CA LEU A 404 2.38 6.70 13.98
C LEU A 404 3.25 5.49 14.26
N ILE A 405 3.71 4.85 13.18
CA ILE A 405 4.75 3.82 13.19
C ILE A 405 5.81 4.20 12.16
N LEU A 406 7.04 4.45 12.61
CA LEU A 406 8.11 4.92 11.75
C LEU A 406 9.30 3.96 11.82
N ALA A 407 9.74 3.47 10.66
CA ALA A 407 10.88 2.56 10.54
C ALA A 407 11.98 3.15 9.66
N GLY A 408 13.24 2.93 10.04
CA GLY A 408 14.39 3.34 9.24
C GLY A 408 15.71 2.75 9.68
N ASP A 409 16.76 3.07 8.92
CA ASP A 409 18.14 2.69 9.17
C ASP A 409 19.06 3.91 9.09
N ASP A 410 19.61 4.33 10.24
CA ASP A 410 20.57 5.44 10.33
C ASP A 410 21.96 5.08 9.77
N HIS A 411 22.28 3.79 9.59
CA HIS A 411 23.54 3.32 9.02
C HIS A 411 23.55 3.34 7.49
N GLN A 412 22.38 3.51 6.85
CA GLN A 412 22.25 3.56 5.39
C GLN A 412 22.09 4.99 4.86
N VAL A 413 22.42 6.02 5.64
CA VAL A 413 22.47 7.40 5.14
C VAL A 413 23.74 7.59 4.30
N VAL A 414 23.65 7.28 3.00
CA VAL A 414 24.78 7.38 2.06
C VAL A 414 24.89 8.78 1.43
N HIS A 415 23.77 9.47 1.29
CA HIS A 415 23.71 10.91 1.02
C HIS A 415 23.18 11.60 2.27
N HIS A 416 23.78 12.71 2.68
CA HIS A 416 23.30 13.46 3.84
C HIS A 416 21.96 14.13 3.49
N SER A 417 20.86 13.40 3.65
CA SER A 417 19.49 13.96 3.73
C SER A 417 19.30 14.85 4.98
N GLY A 418 20.32 14.93 5.84
CA GLY A 418 20.23 15.53 7.17
C GLY A 418 19.46 14.66 8.16
N PHE A 419 19.07 13.43 7.78
CA PHE A 419 18.30 12.55 8.65
C PHE A 419 19.06 12.17 9.92
N ARG A 420 18.39 12.37 11.05
CA ARG A 420 18.81 11.91 12.38
C ARG A 420 17.58 11.55 13.19
N TRP A 421 17.67 10.47 13.95
CA TRP A 421 16.62 10.13 14.91
C TRP A 421 16.40 11.23 15.95
N GLU A 422 17.44 12.00 16.31
CA GLU A 422 17.30 13.19 17.17
C GLU A 422 16.37 14.24 16.54
N ASN A 423 16.47 14.46 15.24
CA ASN A 423 15.62 15.43 14.54
C ASN A 423 14.16 14.96 14.56
N VAL A 424 13.92 13.67 14.33
CA VAL A 424 12.57 13.07 14.44
C VAL A 424 12.04 13.16 15.87
N LYS A 425 12.85 12.83 16.88
CA LYS A 425 12.43 12.95 18.29
C LYS A 425 12.10 14.38 18.70
N ASN A 426 12.91 15.34 18.25
CA ASN A 426 12.66 16.76 18.47
C ASN A 426 11.36 17.19 17.78
N ALA A 427 11.11 16.69 16.57
CA ALA A 427 9.85 16.91 15.86
C ALA A 427 8.63 16.40 16.63
N PHE A 428 8.67 15.18 17.19
CA PHE A 428 7.60 14.67 18.06
C PHE A 428 7.37 15.55 19.30
N TYR A 429 8.45 15.99 19.96
CA TYR A 429 8.34 16.84 21.12
C TYR A 429 7.75 18.20 20.78
N GLN A 430 8.13 18.78 19.64
CA GLN A 430 7.63 20.09 19.23
C GLN A 430 6.16 20.02 18.79
N GLU A 431 5.75 18.98 18.06
CA GLU A 431 4.38 18.86 17.54
C GLU A 431 3.38 18.36 18.60
N PHE A 432 3.75 17.33 19.36
CA PHE A 432 2.84 16.62 20.26
C PHE A 432 3.07 16.93 21.74
N ASN A 433 4.14 17.68 22.08
CA ASN A 433 4.62 17.83 23.46
C ASN A 433 4.95 16.48 24.14
N GLU A 434 5.27 15.46 23.36
CA GLU A 434 5.59 14.11 23.83
C GLU A 434 7.06 13.77 23.59
N ARG A 435 7.76 13.32 24.63
CA ARG A 435 9.14 12.84 24.50
C ARG A 435 9.15 11.35 24.19
N VAL A 436 9.32 11.02 22.91
CA VAL A 436 9.54 9.62 22.49
C VAL A 436 10.94 9.20 22.94
N SER A 437 11.00 8.40 24.01
CA SER A 437 12.26 8.03 24.67
C SER A 437 12.90 6.79 24.03
N GLU A 438 12.11 5.78 23.70
CA GLU A 438 12.56 4.47 23.19
C GLU A 438 12.59 4.44 21.65
N ILE A 439 13.75 4.13 21.06
CA ILE A 439 13.84 3.66 19.67
C ILE A 439 14.12 2.18 19.79
N HIS A 440 13.27 1.35 19.21
CA HIS A 440 13.46 -0.09 19.27
C HIS A 440 14.45 -0.52 18.18
N SER A 441 15.68 -0.85 18.60
CA SER A 441 16.71 -1.35 17.70
C SER A 441 16.58 -2.85 17.50
N LEU A 442 16.57 -3.30 16.25
CA LEU A 442 16.65 -4.72 15.90
C LEU A 442 18.11 -5.17 15.86
N SER A 443 18.44 -6.21 16.63
CA SER A 443 19.80 -6.68 16.88
C SER A 443 20.27 -7.81 15.95
N LYS A 444 19.38 -8.41 15.15
CA LYS A 444 19.74 -9.52 14.26
C LYS A 444 19.78 -9.11 12.80
N ASN A 445 20.88 -9.45 12.15
CA ASN A 445 21.06 -9.32 10.71
C ASN A 445 20.93 -10.71 10.08
N PHE A 446 19.86 -10.93 9.31
CA PHE A 446 19.58 -12.20 8.61
C PHE A 446 20.17 -12.27 7.20
N ARG A 447 20.95 -11.27 6.80
CA ARG A 447 21.45 -11.05 5.43
C ARG A 447 22.84 -11.61 5.17
N ASN A 448 23.74 -11.61 6.17
CA ASN A 448 25.16 -11.94 5.99
C ASN A 448 25.56 -13.18 6.82
N THR A 449 26.54 -13.93 6.32
CA THR A 449 27.24 -14.93 7.16
C THR A 449 27.92 -14.26 8.35
N GLY A 450 28.08 -15.04 9.41
CA GLY A 450 28.62 -14.63 10.69
C GLY A 450 29.97 -13.92 10.64
N LYS A 451 30.90 -14.47 9.86
CA LYS A 451 32.27 -13.96 9.76
C LYS A 451 32.37 -12.63 9.00
N ILE A 452 31.55 -12.42 7.97
CA ILE A 452 31.45 -11.13 7.28
C ILE A 452 30.87 -10.07 8.22
N ALA A 453 29.83 -10.42 8.98
CA ALA A 453 29.24 -9.51 9.96
C ALA A 453 30.23 -9.12 11.08
N LEU A 454 31.10 -10.03 11.52
CA LEU A 454 32.17 -9.73 12.48
C LEU A 454 33.19 -8.73 11.93
N LEU A 455 33.68 -8.91 10.69
CA LEU A 455 34.57 -7.94 10.06
C LEU A 455 33.91 -6.55 9.96
N ALA A 456 32.65 -6.51 9.53
CA ALA A 456 31.88 -5.27 9.44
C ALA A 456 31.72 -4.59 10.82
N GLN A 457 31.54 -5.38 11.88
CA GLN A 457 31.48 -4.88 13.26
C GLN A 457 32.80 -4.25 13.71
N GLU A 458 33.95 -4.89 13.43
CA GLU A 458 35.25 -4.33 13.77
C GLU A 458 35.56 -3.05 12.97
N ILE A 459 35.16 -2.99 11.70
CA ILE A 459 35.25 -1.75 10.89
C ILE A 459 34.43 -0.62 11.53
N ASN A 460 33.20 -0.89 11.98
CA ASN A 460 32.39 0.11 12.66
C ASN A 460 32.98 0.53 14.02
N ARG A 461 33.63 -0.40 14.75
CA ARG A 461 34.29 -0.08 16.02
C ARG A 461 35.43 0.93 15.87
N LEU A 462 36.03 1.07 14.70
CA LEU A 462 37.00 2.15 14.44
C LEU A 462 36.41 3.53 14.76
N GLN A 463 35.13 3.76 14.47
CA GLN A 463 34.45 5.02 14.79
C GLN A 463 34.33 5.23 16.30
N LYS A 464 33.94 4.18 17.04
CA LYS A 464 33.81 4.23 18.50
C LYS A 464 35.16 4.38 19.21
N ASN A 465 36.18 3.69 18.72
CA ASN A 465 37.48 3.59 19.39
C ASN A 465 38.34 4.83 19.15
N TYR A 466 38.18 5.49 18.00
CA TYR A 466 39.09 6.55 17.57
C TYR A 466 38.42 7.91 17.32
N THR A 467 37.11 8.04 17.51
CA THR A 467 36.39 9.30 17.30
C THR A 467 35.43 9.60 18.45
N ASP A 468 34.99 10.85 18.56
CA ASP A 468 34.05 11.30 19.60
C ASP A 468 32.60 10.80 19.38
N PHE A 469 32.39 9.93 18.39
CA PHE A 469 31.08 9.41 18.03
C PHE A 469 30.55 8.41 19.07
N LYS A 470 29.42 8.75 19.69
CA LYS A 470 28.78 7.94 20.75
C LYS A 470 27.56 7.20 20.21
N TYR A 471 27.67 5.87 20.09
CA TYR A 471 26.57 4.97 19.70
C TYR A 471 25.58 4.70 20.84
N LYS A 472 24.29 4.49 20.50
CA LYS A 472 23.23 4.02 21.41
C LYS A 472 22.64 2.64 21.08
N SER A 473 22.91 2.05 19.92
CA SER A 473 22.37 0.73 19.57
C SER A 473 23.19 -0.40 20.19
N ASP A 474 22.47 -1.41 20.70
CA ASP A 474 23.08 -2.65 21.17
C ASP A 474 23.70 -3.41 20.00
N GLN A 475 24.83 -4.06 20.27
CA GLN A 475 25.63 -4.78 19.28
C GLN A 475 24.79 -5.87 18.63
N THR A 476 24.83 -5.95 17.30
CA THR A 476 24.24 -7.09 16.59
C THR A 476 25.00 -8.35 16.98
N VAL A 477 24.29 -9.45 17.25
CA VAL A 477 24.92 -10.76 17.51
C VAL A 477 25.05 -11.48 16.18
N PRO A 478 26.25 -11.58 15.58
CA PRO A 478 26.42 -12.30 14.34
C PRO A 478 26.27 -13.81 14.60
N PHE A 479 25.72 -14.53 13.62
CA PHE A 479 25.77 -16.00 13.63
C PHE A 479 27.24 -16.47 13.65
N HIS A 480 27.55 -17.69 14.11
CA HIS A 480 28.95 -18.16 14.19
C HIS A 480 29.47 -18.85 12.91
N PHE A 481 28.62 -19.01 11.89
CA PHE A 481 28.87 -19.79 10.68
C PHE A 481 29.30 -18.91 9.49
N GLY A 482 30.09 -19.49 8.56
CA GLY A 482 30.57 -18.86 7.32
C GLY A 482 32.10 -18.83 7.20
N GLU A 483 32.61 -18.62 5.98
CA GLU A 483 34.06 -18.46 5.74
C GLU A 483 34.56 -17.08 6.19
N MET A 484 35.81 -17.00 6.64
CA MET A 484 36.43 -15.69 6.91
C MET A 484 36.63 -14.91 5.60
N PRO A 485 36.42 -13.58 5.61
CA PRO A 485 36.82 -12.73 4.48
C PRO A 485 38.30 -12.91 4.14
N LYS A 486 38.62 -13.01 2.85
CA LYS A 486 39.96 -13.35 2.36
C LYS A 486 40.69 -12.10 1.85
N LEU A 487 41.81 -11.77 2.47
CA LEU A 487 42.71 -10.70 2.01
C LEU A 487 43.79 -11.30 1.10
N ILE A 488 43.81 -10.87 -0.17
CA ILE A 488 44.76 -11.32 -1.18
C ILE A 488 45.98 -10.39 -1.20
N LEU A 489 47.18 -10.93 -0.94
CA LEU A 489 48.43 -10.17 -0.87
C LEU A 489 49.49 -10.72 -1.84
N GLY A 490 50.38 -9.85 -2.29
CA GLY A 490 51.57 -10.24 -3.07
C GLY A 490 51.28 -10.77 -4.48
N MET A 491 50.09 -10.52 -5.01
CA MET A 491 49.71 -10.90 -6.37
C MET A 491 49.62 -9.70 -7.30
N GLU A 492 50.04 -9.90 -8.55
CA GLU A 492 49.84 -8.93 -9.63
C GLU A 492 48.41 -9.01 -10.19
N GLU A 493 47.87 -7.86 -10.60
CA GLU A 493 46.49 -7.71 -11.10
C GLU A 493 46.16 -8.71 -12.23
N ASN A 494 47.09 -8.90 -13.16
CA ASN A 494 46.90 -9.77 -14.32
C ASN A 494 46.61 -11.24 -13.96
N LYS A 495 47.05 -11.69 -12.78
CA LYS A 495 46.81 -13.06 -12.30
C LYS A 495 45.39 -13.24 -11.73
N LEU A 496 44.70 -12.15 -11.41
CA LEU A 496 43.35 -12.16 -10.84
C LEU A 496 42.26 -12.10 -11.92
N TYR A 497 42.53 -11.56 -13.10
CA TYR A 497 41.52 -11.41 -14.17
C TYR A 497 40.82 -12.72 -14.55
N PRO A 498 41.50 -13.89 -14.68
CA PRO A 498 40.80 -15.16 -14.95
C PRO A 498 39.80 -15.56 -13.87
N MET A 499 40.08 -15.22 -12.60
CA MET A 499 39.15 -15.43 -11.49
C MET A 499 37.95 -14.47 -11.60
N LEU A 500 38.19 -13.20 -11.90
CA LEU A 500 37.13 -12.19 -12.04
C LEU A 500 36.18 -12.51 -13.21
N ASN A 501 36.69 -13.03 -14.33
CA ASN A 501 35.89 -13.39 -15.50
C ASN A 501 34.88 -14.51 -15.22
N ARG A 502 35.09 -15.30 -14.15
CA ARG A 502 34.22 -16.40 -13.72
C ARG A 502 33.12 -15.99 -12.75
N PHE A 503 33.01 -14.70 -12.42
CA PHE A 503 31.96 -14.21 -11.52
C PHE A 503 30.58 -14.43 -12.16
N GLY A 504 29.71 -15.10 -11.42
CA GLY A 504 28.34 -15.42 -11.85
C GLY A 504 27.36 -14.24 -11.67
N PRO A 505 26.06 -14.46 -11.96
CA PRO A 505 25.04 -13.41 -11.85
C PRO A 505 24.89 -12.88 -10.41
N TYR A 506 25.18 -13.72 -9.41
CA TYR A 506 25.07 -13.36 -7.99
C TYR A 506 26.40 -12.90 -7.37
N ASP A 507 27.45 -12.71 -8.17
CA ASP A 507 28.77 -12.30 -7.70
C ASP A 507 29.09 -10.88 -8.20
N ALA A 508 29.76 -10.06 -7.39
CA ALA A 508 30.05 -8.68 -7.73
C ALA A 508 31.46 -8.21 -7.38
N ILE A 509 31.97 -7.28 -8.18
CA ILE A 509 33.22 -6.56 -7.90
C ILE A 509 32.84 -5.14 -7.48
N LEU A 510 33.34 -4.73 -6.31
CA LEU A 510 33.12 -3.40 -5.75
C LEU A 510 34.37 -2.56 -5.86
N VAL A 511 34.23 -1.38 -6.46
CA VAL A 511 35.30 -0.39 -6.59
C VAL A 511 34.94 0.91 -5.88
N ARG A 512 35.94 1.72 -5.54
CA ARG A 512 35.71 3.00 -4.86
C ARG A 512 35.07 4.05 -5.77
N SER A 513 35.53 4.14 -7.02
CA SER A 513 35.17 5.24 -7.94
C SER A 513 34.95 4.76 -9.37
N GLU A 514 34.23 5.57 -10.17
CA GLU A 514 33.99 5.30 -11.59
C GLU A 514 35.31 5.25 -12.39
N GLU A 515 36.31 6.06 -12.05
CA GLU A 515 37.60 6.01 -12.73
C GLU A 515 38.30 4.66 -12.52
N THR A 516 38.17 4.10 -11.32
CA THR A 516 38.71 2.77 -11.00
C THR A 516 37.93 1.67 -11.74
N LYS A 517 36.60 1.82 -11.83
CA LYS A 517 35.71 0.94 -12.60
C LYS A 517 36.12 0.91 -14.07
N ASP A 518 36.27 2.08 -14.68
CA ASP A 518 36.67 2.27 -16.08
C ASP A 518 38.07 1.71 -16.37
N ALA A 519 39.02 1.93 -15.45
CA ALA A 519 40.37 1.41 -15.58
C ALA A 519 40.38 -0.12 -15.58
N LEU A 520 39.63 -0.76 -14.68
CA LEU A 520 39.49 -2.22 -14.63
C LEU A 520 38.74 -2.75 -15.86
N LEU A 521 37.65 -2.10 -16.26
CA LEU A 521 36.85 -2.46 -17.43
C LEU A 521 37.70 -2.50 -18.71
N LYS A 522 38.56 -1.49 -18.93
CA LYS A 522 39.48 -1.44 -20.08
C LYS A 522 40.46 -2.62 -20.15
N GLN A 523 40.82 -3.21 -19.01
CA GLN A 523 41.68 -4.39 -18.98
C GLN A 523 40.89 -5.67 -19.20
N LEU A 524 39.72 -5.80 -18.58
CA LEU A 524 38.89 -7.00 -18.67
C LEU A 524 38.31 -7.21 -20.08
N VAL A 525 37.88 -6.14 -20.76
CA VAL A 525 37.35 -6.21 -22.14
C VAL A 525 38.38 -6.74 -23.15
N LYS A 526 39.69 -6.59 -22.87
CA LYS A 526 40.74 -7.15 -23.74
C LYS A 526 40.92 -8.67 -23.59
N GLN A 527 40.41 -9.25 -22.49
CA GLN A 527 40.72 -10.63 -22.08
C GLN A 527 39.49 -11.53 -21.98
N SER A 528 38.28 -10.97 -22.04
CA SER A 528 37.02 -11.68 -21.83
C SER A 528 35.96 -11.24 -22.83
N GLU A 529 35.14 -12.20 -23.28
CA GLU A 529 33.95 -11.93 -24.10
C GLU A 529 32.83 -11.28 -23.28
N HIS A 530 32.80 -11.53 -21.97
CA HIS A 530 31.79 -10.99 -21.07
C HIS A 530 32.40 -10.22 -19.90
N ILE A 531 31.74 -9.12 -19.53
CA ILE A 531 32.16 -8.22 -18.46
C ILE A 531 31.54 -8.71 -17.14
N PRO A 532 32.32 -8.90 -16.06
CA PRO A 532 31.77 -9.23 -14.75
C PRO A 532 30.95 -8.08 -14.18
N LEU A 533 30.05 -8.38 -13.24
CA LEU A 533 29.20 -7.36 -12.64
C LEU A 533 30.03 -6.48 -11.70
N MET A 534 30.23 -5.22 -12.10
CA MET A 534 31.01 -4.24 -11.37
C MET A 534 30.13 -3.10 -10.88
N PHE A 535 30.40 -2.65 -9.66
CA PHE A 535 29.66 -1.59 -9.00
C PHE A 535 30.63 -0.67 -8.26
N THR A 536 30.35 0.62 -8.25
CA THR A 536 30.89 1.46 -7.16
C THR A 536 30.24 1.05 -5.84
N ILE A 537 30.88 1.35 -4.71
CA ILE A 537 30.30 1.09 -3.38
C ILE A 537 28.92 1.77 -3.23
N TYR A 538 28.72 2.91 -3.89
CA TYR A 538 27.45 3.62 -3.94
C TYR A 538 26.38 2.88 -4.74
N GLU A 539 26.70 2.42 -5.95
CA GLU A 539 25.79 1.63 -6.78
C GLU A 539 25.40 0.31 -6.09
N ALA A 540 26.32 -0.28 -5.33
CA ALA A 540 26.09 -1.53 -4.61
C ALA A 540 25.18 -1.37 -3.37
N LYS A 541 24.89 -0.14 -2.94
CA LYS A 541 24.06 0.11 -1.76
C LYS A 541 22.68 -0.53 -1.94
N GLY A 542 22.21 -1.24 -0.91
CA GLY A 542 20.94 -1.97 -0.94
C GLY A 542 20.98 -3.29 -1.71
N LEU A 543 22.04 -3.59 -2.47
CA LEU A 543 22.22 -4.88 -3.16
C LEU A 543 22.86 -5.94 -2.26
N GLU A 544 22.65 -7.19 -2.65
CA GLU A 544 23.16 -8.39 -2.00
C GLU A 544 23.77 -9.29 -3.05
N PHE A 545 24.95 -9.81 -2.75
CA PHE A 545 25.66 -10.71 -3.65
C PHE A 545 26.11 -11.93 -2.86
N ARG A 546 26.03 -13.10 -3.48
CA ARG A 546 26.60 -14.33 -2.94
C ARG A 546 28.08 -14.12 -2.60
N LYS A 547 28.83 -13.53 -3.53
CA LYS A 547 30.26 -13.24 -3.42
C LYS A 547 30.55 -11.79 -3.78
N VAL A 548 31.40 -11.13 -2.98
CA VAL A 548 31.90 -9.79 -3.25
C VAL A 548 33.42 -9.78 -3.31
N MET A 549 33.97 -9.04 -4.28
CA MET A 549 35.38 -8.70 -4.37
C MET A 549 35.56 -7.19 -4.20
N LEU A 550 36.20 -6.75 -3.11
CA LEU A 550 36.65 -5.38 -2.95
C LEU A 550 37.93 -5.18 -3.78
N TRP A 551 37.87 -4.29 -4.77
CA TRP A 551 38.95 -4.05 -5.71
C TRP A 551 39.51 -2.63 -5.57
N LYS A 552 40.75 -2.54 -5.07
CA LYS A 552 41.55 -1.32 -4.94
C LYS A 552 40.81 -0.18 -4.26
N VAL A 553 40.06 -0.52 -3.21
CA VAL A 553 39.27 0.42 -2.41
C VAL A 553 40.19 1.36 -1.62
N LEU A 554 41.37 0.90 -1.21
CA LEU A 554 42.41 1.70 -0.53
C LEU A 554 43.78 1.37 -1.14
N HIS A 555 44.01 1.73 -2.41
CA HIS A 555 45.28 1.40 -3.09
C HIS A 555 46.35 2.50 -2.93
N GLU A 556 47.62 2.16 -3.15
CA GLU A 556 48.79 2.96 -2.75
C GLU A 556 48.85 4.39 -3.29
N GLU A 557 48.21 4.67 -4.43
CA GLU A 557 48.24 5.97 -5.11
C GLU A 557 47.21 6.96 -4.57
N THR A 558 46.34 6.55 -3.63
CA THR A 558 45.26 7.40 -3.13
C THR A 558 45.62 8.14 -1.84
N GLU A 559 44.95 9.27 -1.60
CA GLU A 559 45.12 10.03 -0.36
C GLU A 559 44.68 9.20 0.85
N GLU A 560 43.65 8.38 0.71
CA GLU A 560 43.11 7.54 1.78
C GLU A 560 44.11 6.51 2.28
N PHE A 561 44.89 5.91 1.37
CA PHE A 561 45.97 5.01 1.74
C PHE A 561 47.02 5.73 2.60
N ALA A 562 47.41 6.94 2.21
CA ALA A 562 48.36 7.75 2.98
C ALA A 562 47.81 8.15 4.37
N GLN A 563 46.52 8.50 4.45
CA GLN A 563 45.85 8.83 5.71
C GLN A 563 45.73 7.61 6.64
N TRP A 564 45.33 6.45 6.12
CA TRP A 564 45.26 5.21 6.91
C TRP A 564 46.63 4.77 7.42
N LYS A 565 47.69 4.89 6.60
CA LYS A 565 49.07 4.68 7.05
C LYS A 565 49.47 5.57 8.22
N LYS A 566 49.08 6.85 8.17
CA LYS A 566 49.33 7.81 9.26
C LYS A 566 48.54 7.43 10.52
N ILE A 567 47.26 7.08 10.38
CA ILE A 567 46.38 6.69 11.49
C ILE A 567 46.89 5.39 12.14
N ALA A 568 47.19 4.36 11.35
CA ALA A 568 47.76 3.11 11.84
C ALA A 568 49.08 3.34 12.59
N GLY A 569 49.95 4.23 12.07
CA GLY A 569 51.17 4.63 12.76
C GLY A 569 50.93 5.31 14.12
N ILE A 570 49.87 6.11 14.26
CA ILE A 570 49.48 6.75 15.53
C ILE A 570 48.92 5.72 16.50
N VAL A 571 48.05 4.82 16.02
CA VAL A 571 47.45 3.73 16.82
C VAL A 571 48.54 2.78 17.34
N ASN A 572 49.46 2.36 16.48
CA ASN A 572 50.56 1.46 16.85
C ASN A 572 51.54 2.09 17.87
N ARG A 573 51.65 3.42 17.90
CA ARG A 573 52.44 4.17 18.91
C ARG A 573 51.64 4.53 20.16
N ASN A 574 50.36 4.14 20.22
CA ASN A 574 49.41 4.48 21.29
C ASN A 574 49.25 6.00 21.52
N GLU A 575 49.36 6.81 20.47
CA GLU A 575 49.27 8.28 20.53
C GLU A 575 47.85 8.78 20.21
N LEU A 576 46.81 8.12 20.75
CA LEU A 576 45.40 8.33 20.39
C LEU A 576 44.91 9.78 20.57
N SER A 577 45.55 10.54 21.46
CA SER A 577 45.26 11.97 21.67
C SER A 577 45.42 12.81 20.41
N LYS A 578 46.31 12.41 19.49
CA LYS A 578 46.50 13.09 18.19
C LYS A 578 45.32 12.89 17.25
N ILE A 579 44.56 11.80 17.39
CA ILE A 579 43.35 11.55 16.63
C ILE A 579 42.19 12.32 17.26
N SER A 580 42.01 12.20 18.59
CA SER A 580 40.91 12.89 19.29
C SER A 580 41.03 14.41 19.20
N SER A 581 42.25 14.97 19.16
CA SER A 581 42.44 16.42 18.99
C SER A 581 42.32 16.90 17.53
N ASN A 582 42.14 16.00 16.55
CA ASN A 582 42.11 16.34 15.12
C ASN A 582 40.74 16.03 14.49
N PRO A 583 39.85 17.03 14.37
CA PRO A 583 38.52 16.86 13.79
C PRO A 583 38.52 16.33 12.35
N VAL A 584 39.56 16.60 11.56
CA VAL A 584 39.67 16.12 10.16
C VAL A 584 39.90 14.61 10.16
N MET A 585 40.84 14.11 10.98
CA MET A 585 41.11 12.68 11.11
C MET A 585 39.90 11.92 11.65
N GLN A 586 39.22 12.47 12.66
CA GLN A 586 38.01 11.86 13.18
C GLN A 586 36.89 11.76 12.13
N ARG A 587 36.75 12.76 11.25
CA ARG A 587 35.77 12.71 10.15
C ARG A 587 36.16 11.68 9.10
N PHE A 588 37.44 11.65 8.73
CA PHE A 588 37.99 10.66 7.81
C PHE A 588 37.69 9.24 8.29
N ILE A 589 38.00 8.92 9.55
CA ILE A 589 37.73 7.60 10.13
C ILE A 589 36.23 7.27 10.09
N ARG A 590 35.36 8.22 10.48
CA ARG A 590 33.89 8.02 10.43
C ARG A 590 33.39 7.70 9.04
N TYR A 591 33.81 8.49 8.06
CA TYR A 591 33.40 8.33 6.67
C TYR A 591 33.90 7.02 6.09
N GLU A 592 35.21 6.74 6.21
CA GLU A 592 35.82 5.53 5.64
C GLU A 592 35.29 4.25 6.30
N ALA A 593 35.11 4.25 7.62
CA ALA A 593 34.52 3.11 8.31
C ALA A 593 33.09 2.84 7.81
N SER A 594 32.28 3.88 7.61
CA SER A 594 30.91 3.74 7.08
C SER A 594 30.91 3.20 5.65
N LEU A 595 31.80 3.71 4.79
CA LEU A 595 31.94 3.27 3.41
C LEU A 595 32.37 1.80 3.31
N LEU A 596 33.39 1.40 4.09
CA LEU A 596 33.89 0.03 4.13
C LEU A 596 32.88 -0.94 4.75
N TYR A 597 32.14 -0.49 5.77
CA TYR A 597 31.02 -1.26 6.32
C TYR A 597 29.99 -1.58 5.24
N VAL A 598 29.58 -0.59 4.46
CA VAL A 598 28.67 -0.81 3.32
C VAL A 598 29.26 -1.81 2.34
N ALA A 599 30.53 -1.64 1.94
CA ALA A 599 31.20 -2.49 0.97
C ALA A 599 31.29 -3.96 1.41
N VAL A 600 31.76 -4.22 2.63
CA VAL A 600 31.91 -5.58 3.19
C VAL A 600 30.55 -6.26 3.37
N THR A 601 29.54 -5.52 3.84
CA THR A 601 28.20 -6.07 4.10
C THR A 601 27.39 -6.38 2.83
N ARG A 602 27.91 -6.06 1.63
CA ARG A 602 27.26 -6.48 0.38
C ARG A 602 27.40 -7.98 0.11
N GLY A 603 28.44 -8.62 0.63
CA GLY A 603 28.70 -10.06 0.46
C GLY A 603 27.91 -10.90 1.46
N MET A 604 27.14 -11.88 0.97
CA MET A 604 26.35 -12.79 1.80
C MET A 604 27.19 -13.97 2.28
N LYS A 605 27.83 -14.71 1.36
CA LYS A 605 28.57 -15.95 1.65
C LYS A 605 30.08 -15.76 1.65
N GLU A 606 30.61 -15.01 0.68
CA GLU A 606 32.05 -14.82 0.50
C GLU A 606 32.40 -13.34 0.32
N CYS A 607 33.51 -12.90 0.93
CA CYS A 607 34.08 -11.57 0.78
C CYS A 607 35.58 -11.69 0.52
N LEU A 608 36.04 -11.17 -0.63
CA LEU A 608 37.42 -11.14 -1.07
C LEU A 608 37.91 -9.68 -1.09
N ILE A 609 39.15 -9.43 -0.70
CA ILE A 609 39.73 -8.08 -0.61
C ILE A 609 41.06 -8.07 -1.34
N TYR A 610 41.22 -7.16 -2.30
CA TYR A 610 42.49 -6.89 -2.99
C TYR A 610 42.70 -5.39 -3.14
N ASP A 611 43.74 -4.86 -2.48
CA ASP A 611 44.11 -3.43 -2.53
C ASP A 611 45.43 -3.18 -3.27
N GLY A 612 45.86 -4.13 -4.09
CA GLY A 612 47.15 -4.12 -4.78
C GLY A 612 48.16 -5.09 -4.15
N CYS A 613 49.38 -5.12 -4.71
CA CYS A 613 50.46 -6.00 -4.22
C CYS A 613 50.76 -5.78 -2.73
N LYS A 614 50.58 -4.55 -2.25
CA LYS A 614 50.66 -4.17 -0.84
C LYS A 614 49.32 -3.61 -0.40
N ALA A 615 48.68 -4.27 0.57
CA ALA A 615 47.43 -3.78 1.14
C ALA A 615 47.65 -2.61 2.11
N SER A 616 46.62 -1.77 2.23
CA SER A 616 46.55 -0.68 3.21
C SER A 616 46.86 -1.14 4.64
N ASP A 617 47.52 -0.28 5.41
CA ASP A 617 47.83 -0.51 6.83
C ASP A 617 46.56 -0.69 7.68
N LEU A 618 45.38 -0.26 7.19
CA LEU A 618 44.09 -0.54 7.82
C LEU A 618 43.87 -2.03 8.03
N TRP A 619 44.11 -2.86 7.01
CA TRP A 619 43.88 -4.31 7.06
C TRP A 619 44.88 -5.03 7.96
N GLN A 620 45.96 -4.35 8.35
CA GLN A 620 46.99 -4.84 9.26
C GLN A 620 46.76 -4.43 10.71
N MET A 621 45.72 -3.63 11.00
CA MET A 621 45.34 -3.32 12.37
C MET A 621 44.90 -4.60 13.09
N GLU A 622 45.35 -4.78 14.33
CA GLU A 622 45.21 -6.05 15.07
C GLU A 622 43.77 -6.58 15.12
N ASP A 623 42.80 -5.71 15.41
CA ASP A 623 41.38 -6.10 15.55
C ASP A 623 40.74 -6.48 14.20
N ILE A 624 41.15 -5.81 13.11
CA ILE A 624 40.68 -6.10 11.75
C ILE A 624 41.33 -7.39 11.24
N GLN A 625 42.64 -7.53 11.42
CA GLN A 625 43.43 -8.65 10.92
C GLN A 625 42.95 -9.99 11.52
N LYS A 626 42.51 -10.00 12.78
CA LYS A 626 41.93 -11.19 13.44
C LYS A 626 40.68 -11.73 12.75
N GLN A 627 39.99 -10.92 11.95
CA GLN A 627 38.79 -11.29 11.22
C GLN A 627 39.06 -11.65 9.74
N LEU A 628 40.32 -11.67 9.31
CA LEU A 628 40.71 -11.91 7.92
C LEU A 628 41.56 -13.17 7.77
N ALA A 629 41.32 -13.93 6.70
CA ALA A 629 42.22 -14.97 6.22
C ALA A 629 43.16 -14.38 5.17
N VAL A 630 44.48 -14.48 5.36
CA VAL A 630 45.47 -13.94 4.41
C VAL A 630 45.84 -15.02 3.38
N HIS A 631 45.69 -14.69 2.09
CA HIS A 631 46.01 -15.58 0.98
C HIS A 631 47.11 -14.97 0.09
N THR A 632 48.11 -15.78 -0.23
CA THR A 632 49.24 -15.41 -1.12
C THR A 632 49.28 -16.20 -2.43
N ALA A 633 48.37 -17.18 -2.60
CA ALA A 633 48.18 -17.96 -3.83
C ALA A 633 46.68 -18.03 -4.19
N VAL A 634 46.35 -17.98 -5.49
CA VAL A 634 45.00 -18.31 -5.97
C VAL A 634 44.93 -19.82 -6.00
N GLU A 635 44.01 -20.41 -5.23
CA GLU A 635 43.78 -21.86 -5.32
C GLU A 635 43.39 -22.21 -6.78
N PRO A 636 43.89 -23.33 -7.33
CA PRO A 636 43.48 -23.77 -8.66
C PRO A 636 41.97 -24.05 -8.61
N VAL A 637 41.19 -23.18 -9.25
CA VAL A 637 39.74 -23.27 -9.29
C VAL A 637 39.35 -24.54 -10.03
N ASP A 638 38.54 -25.37 -9.37
CA ASP A 638 38.03 -26.63 -9.91
C ASP A 638 37.18 -26.34 -11.17
N LYS A 639 37.52 -26.97 -12.29
CA LYS A 639 36.91 -26.70 -13.61
C LYS A 639 35.40 -27.01 -13.67
N LYS A 640 34.84 -27.64 -12.63
CA LYS A 640 33.40 -27.96 -12.53
C LYS A 640 32.50 -26.77 -12.20
N ALA A 641 33.03 -25.65 -11.69
CA ALA A 641 32.22 -24.51 -11.26
C ALA A 641 31.65 -23.63 -12.40
N GLU A 642 32.18 -23.74 -13.62
CA GLU A 642 31.68 -22.96 -14.78
C GLU A 642 30.32 -23.46 -15.31
N SER A 643 29.81 -24.61 -14.84
CA SER A 643 28.53 -25.20 -15.30
C SER A 643 27.35 -25.05 -14.32
N GLU A 644 27.41 -24.14 -13.34
CA GLU A 644 26.37 -24.02 -12.30
C GLU A 644 25.21 -23.07 -12.64
N PHE A 645 25.39 -22.07 -13.50
CA PHE A 645 24.37 -21.03 -13.73
C PHE A 645 23.69 -21.17 -15.10
N SER A 646 22.37 -21.18 -15.07
CA SER A 646 21.50 -21.23 -16.24
C SER A 646 21.34 -19.85 -16.89
N GLU A 647 20.87 -19.80 -18.14
CA GLU A 647 20.42 -18.54 -18.77
C GLU A 647 19.29 -17.88 -17.96
N GLN A 648 18.46 -18.68 -17.28
CA GLN A 648 17.38 -18.18 -16.44
C GLN A 648 17.92 -17.37 -15.25
N ASP A 649 19.01 -17.82 -14.60
CA ASP A 649 19.63 -17.09 -13.48
C ASP A 649 20.13 -15.70 -13.91
N TRP A 650 20.77 -15.63 -15.09
CA TRP A 650 21.21 -14.35 -15.68
C TRP A 650 20.03 -13.46 -16.07
N LYS A 651 18.95 -14.03 -16.60
CA LYS A 651 17.74 -13.28 -16.94
C LYS A 651 17.07 -12.69 -15.70
N GLU A 652 16.86 -13.50 -14.66
CA GLU A 652 16.26 -13.05 -13.40
C GLU A 652 17.09 -11.98 -12.71
N GLN A 653 18.42 -12.14 -12.73
CA GLN A 653 19.31 -11.14 -12.17
C GLN A 653 19.34 -9.85 -13.01
N GLY A 654 19.30 -9.96 -14.34
CA GLY A 654 19.14 -8.82 -15.24
C GLY A 654 17.86 -8.04 -14.94
N ASP A 655 16.74 -8.75 -14.78
CA ASP A 655 15.44 -8.18 -14.40
C ASP A 655 15.51 -7.50 -13.02
N HIS A 656 16.22 -8.12 -12.08
CA HIS A 656 16.43 -7.58 -10.74
C HIS A 656 17.23 -6.26 -10.77
N PHE A 657 18.33 -6.18 -11.54
CA PHE A 657 19.11 -4.94 -11.69
C PHE A 657 18.34 -3.86 -12.45
N PHE A 658 17.62 -4.25 -13.50
CA PHE A 658 16.81 -3.33 -14.29
C PHE A 658 15.78 -2.61 -13.41
N LYS A 659 15.05 -3.37 -12.58
CA LYS A 659 14.06 -2.82 -11.63
C LYS A 659 14.67 -1.83 -10.62
N ARG A 660 15.94 -1.98 -10.29
CA ARG A 660 16.68 -1.10 -9.36
C ARG A 660 17.37 0.09 -10.03
N GLY A 661 17.20 0.26 -11.34
CA GLY A 661 17.84 1.35 -12.09
C GLY A 661 19.33 1.14 -12.40
N LEU A 662 19.82 -0.10 -12.24
CA LEU A 662 21.20 -0.50 -12.51
C LEU A 662 21.30 -1.03 -13.95
N TYR A 663 21.03 -0.14 -14.90
CA TYR A 663 20.81 -0.51 -16.30
C TYR A 663 22.07 -1.00 -17.00
N GLU A 664 23.25 -0.55 -16.58
CA GLU A 664 24.53 -1.04 -17.09
C GLU A 664 24.72 -2.53 -16.74
N GLN A 665 24.49 -2.87 -15.47
CA GLN A 665 24.64 -4.23 -14.97
C GLN A 665 23.53 -5.15 -15.51
N ALA A 666 22.30 -4.64 -15.63
CA ALA A 666 21.21 -5.34 -16.30
C ALA A 666 21.56 -5.66 -17.77
N LYS A 667 22.09 -4.67 -18.51
CA LYS A 667 22.55 -4.84 -19.88
C LYS A 667 23.63 -5.92 -19.98
N ASN A 668 24.61 -5.90 -19.06
CA ASN A 668 25.68 -6.90 -19.01
C ASN A 668 25.15 -8.33 -18.73
N CYS A 669 24.04 -8.46 -17.99
CA CYS A 669 23.36 -9.75 -17.82
C CYS A 669 22.67 -10.19 -19.11
N TYR A 670 21.88 -9.31 -19.74
CA TYR A 670 21.12 -9.63 -20.95
C TYR A 670 22.02 -9.96 -22.16
N LEU A 671 23.18 -9.32 -22.27
CA LEU A 671 24.17 -9.62 -23.32
C LEU A 671 24.77 -11.03 -23.23
N ARG A 672 24.59 -11.74 -22.11
CA ARG A 672 25.02 -13.14 -21.93
C ARG A 672 23.95 -14.15 -22.32
N LEU A 673 22.75 -13.70 -22.64
CA LEU A 673 21.62 -14.56 -23.00
C LEU A 673 21.57 -14.77 -24.51
N THR A 674 20.97 -15.88 -24.94
CA THR A 674 20.64 -16.11 -26.34
C THR A 674 19.75 -14.96 -26.87
N PRO A 675 20.12 -14.30 -27.99
CA PRO A 675 19.33 -13.20 -28.54
C PRO A 675 17.95 -13.66 -28.99
N ASP A 676 16.92 -13.02 -28.43
CA ASP A 676 15.53 -13.12 -28.89
C ASP A 676 14.85 -11.75 -28.83
N ARG A 677 13.59 -11.68 -29.25
CA ARG A 677 12.83 -10.43 -29.28
C ARG A 677 12.62 -9.81 -27.89
N ASP A 678 12.46 -10.60 -26.83
CA ASP A 678 12.31 -10.12 -25.44
C ASP A 678 13.63 -9.52 -24.93
N ILE A 679 14.74 -10.21 -25.17
CA ILE A 679 16.09 -9.75 -24.80
C ILE A 679 16.48 -8.51 -25.59
N GLU A 680 16.20 -8.44 -26.90
CA GLU A 680 16.43 -7.24 -27.71
C GLU A 680 15.64 -6.04 -27.16
N GLN A 681 14.37 -6.24 -26.77
CA GLN A 681 13.56 -5.19 -26.16
C GLN A 681 14.15 -4.73 -24.82
N ARG A 682 14.62 -5.66 -23.98
CA ARG A 682 15.26 -5.36 -22.69
C ARG A 682 16.58 -4.60 -22.86
N LEU A 683 17.39 -4.97 -23.85
CA LEU A 683 18.63 -4.26 -24.20
C LEU A 683 18.34 -2.84 -24.69
N LEU A 684 17.31 -2.67 -25.53
CA LEU A 684 16.85 -1.35 -25.98
C LEU A 684 16.40 -0.49 -24.79
N LEU A 685 15.66 -1.05 -23.84
CA LEU A 685 15.26 -0.35 -22.62
C LEU A 685 16.45 0.04 -21.74
N CYS A 686 17.40 -0.86 -21.52
CA CYS A 686 18.65 -0.55 -20.83
C CYS A 686 19.37 0.62 -21.50
N GLN A 687 19.46 0.62 -22.84
CA GLN A 687 20.07 1.70 -23.59
C GLN A 687 19.30 3.02 -23.41
N ALA A 688 17.96 3.01 -23.49
CA ALA A 688 17.14 4.19 -23.29
C ALA A 688 17.38 4.84 -21.91
N TYR A 689 17.38 4.02 -20.85
CA TYR A 689 17.65 4.52 -19.50
C TYR A 689 19.10 4.97 -19.27
N LEU A 690 20.09 4.30 -19.87
CA LEU A 690 21.49 4.75 -19.79
C LEU A 690 21.68 6.11 -20.48
N VAL A 691 21.05 6.31 -21.64
CA VAL A 691 21.06 7.60 -22.35
C VAL A 691 20.35 8.69 -21.52
N LYS A 692 19.26 8.32 -20.83
CA LYS A 692 18.57 9.20 -19.87
C LYS A 692 19.50 9.61 -18.72
N GLN A 693 20.22 8.66 -18.12
CA GLN A 693 21.17 8.93 -17.02
C GLN A 693 22.34 9.84 -17.43
N GLN A 694 22.73 9.82 -18.71
CA GLN A 694 23.72 10.74 -19.28
C GLN A 694 23.16 12.16 -19.50
N GLY A 695 21.87 12.40 -19.24
CA GLY A 695 21.22 13.70 -19.40
C GLY A 695 20.78 14.02 -20.84
N ASN A 696 20.81 13.05 -21.76
CA ASN A 696 20.26 13.18 -23.11
C ASN A 696 18.82 12.66 -23.12
N PHE A 697 17.86 13.51 -22.75
CA PHE A 697 16.47 13.08 -22.60
C PHE A 697 15.78 12.95 -23.95
N GLU A 698 16.10 13.78 -24.95
CA GLU A 698 15.56 13.61 -26.31
C GLU A 698 15.90 12.23 -26.90
N GLY A 699 17.18 11.85 -26.84
CA GLY A 699 17.63 10.54 -27.33
C GLY A 699 17.01 9.38 -26.56
N ALA A 700 16.90 9.51 -25.23
CA ALA A 700 16.22 8.52 -24.41
C ALA A 700 14.73 8.39 -24.77
N GLY A 701 14.03 9.51 -24.97
CA GLY A 701 12.62 9.55 -25.35
C GLY A 701 12.37 8.83 -26.67
N GLN A 702 13.22 9.03 -27.68
CA GLN A 702 13.14 8.33 -28.96
C GLN A 702 13.31 6.81 -28.79
N LEU A 703 14.25 6.36 -27.94
CA LEU A 703 14.46 4.95 -27.65
C LEU A 703 13.27 4.34 -26.88
N PHE A 704 12.67 5.08 -25.94
CA PHE A 704 11.46 4.66 -25.25
C PHE A 704 10.25 4.53 -26.19
N GLU A 705 10.09 5.45 -27.14
CA GLU A 705 9.07 5.31 -28.18
C GLU A 705 9.26 4.05 -29.03
N GLN A 706 10.51 3.74 -29.42
CA GLN A 706 10.84 2.51 -30.14
C GLN A 706 10.51 1.27 -29.31
N ALA A 707 10.74 1.33 -28.00
CA ALA A 707 10.41 0.27 -27.05
C ALA A 707 8.91 0.20 -26.66
N MET A 708 8.07 1.10 -27.20
CA MET A 708 6.65 1.26 -26.88
C MET A 708 6.37 1.64 -25.41
N LEU A 709 7.35 2.21 -24.70
CA LEU A 709 7.21 2.77 -23.36
C LEU A 709 6.92 4.27 -23.45
N TYR A 710 5.68 4.58 -23.81
CA TYR A 710 5.28 5.96 -24.14
C TYR A 710 5.23 6.90 -22.92
N ASP A 711 4.94 6.39 -21.72
CA ASP A 711 4.91 7.23 -20.52
C ASP A 711 6.33 7.71 -20.16
N GLU A 712 7.32 6.84 -20.26
CA GLU A 712 8.75 7.13 -20.07
C GLU A 712 9.27 8.09 -21.14
N ALA A 713 8.82 7.94 -22.39
CA ALA A 713 9.15 8.86 -23.47
C ALA A 713 8.61 10.28 -23.18
N ILE A 714 7.36 10.37 -22.74
CA ILE A 714 6.72 11.64 -22.36
C ILE A 714 7.48 12.32 -21.22
N GLU A 715 7.86 11.57 -20.16
CA GLU A 715 8.66 12.13 -19.06
C GLU A 715 9.98 12.72 -19.57
N CYS A 716 10.65 12.06 -20.51
CA CYS A 716 11.91 12.57 -21.08
C CYS A 716 11.70 13.86 -21.90
N TYR A 717 10.68 13.90 -22.75
CA TYR A 717 10.36 15.11 -23.51
C TYR A 717 9.88 16.26 -22.62
N GLU A 718 9.23 15.98 -21.49
CA GLU A 718 8.79 17.01 -20.56
C GLU A 718 9.98 17.70 -19.87
N VAL A 719 11.03 16.94 -19.50
CA VAL A 719 12.27 17.48 -18.92
C VAL A 719 12.92 18.52 -19.85
N GLU A 720 12.96 18.24 -21.15
CA GLU A 720 13.48 19.16 -22.17
C GLU A 720 12.43 20.15 -22.71
N LYS A 721 11.20 20.10 -22.17
CA LYS A 721 10.09 20.98 -22.56
C LYS A 721 9.70 20.87 -24.04
N HIS A 722 9.92 19.71 -24.65
CA HIS A 722 9.53 19.37 -26.02
C HIS A 722 8.04 19.02 -26.11
N TYR A 723 7.17 19.93 -25.65
CA TYR A 723 5.71 19.71 -25.57
C TYR A 723 5.07 19.36 -26.92
N HIS A 724 5.60 19.89 -28.02
CA HIS A 724 5.10 19.56 -29.36
C HIS A 724 5.28 18.07 -29.69
N SER A 725 6.42 17.48 -29.32
CA SER A 725 6.70 16.06 -29.50
C SER A 725 5.73 15.20 -28.69
N ILE A 726 5.45 15.60 -27.44
CA ILE A 726 4.47 14.93 -26.57
C ILE A 726 3.06 14.97 -27.19
N ILE A 727 2.61 16.16 -27.62
CA ILE A 727 1.28 16.34 -28.22
C ILE A 727 1.14 15.50 -29.50
N ASN A 728 2.18 15.45 -30.33
CA ASN A 728 2.20 14.63 -31.55
C ASN A 728 2.18 13.13 -31.22
N LEU A 729 2.93 12.69 -30.21
CA LEU A 729 2.90 11.31 -29.72
C LEU A 729 1.49 10.94 -29.22
N CYS A 730 0.90 11.75 -28.33
CA CYS A 730 -0.46 11.51 -27.84
C CYS A 730 -1.49 11.48 -28.97
N SER A 731 -1.36 12.33 -29.99
CA SER A 731 -2.26 12.34 -31.15
C SER A 731 -2.14 11.05 -31.98
N ARG A 732 -0.91 10.57 -32.24
CA ARG A 732 -0.68 9.29 -32.91
C ARG A 732 -1.29 8.12 -32.12
N MET A 733 -1.15 8.14 -30.81
CA MET A 733 -1.64 7.07 -29.93
C MET A 733 -3.16 7.10 -29.77
N GLU A 734 -3.77 8.28 -29.69
CA GLU A 734 -5.22 8.45 -29.73
C GLU A 734 -5.83 7.83 -31.00
N HIS A 735 -5.21 8.02 -32.17
CA HIS A 735 -5.66 7.39 -33.41
C HIS A 735 -5.55 5.85 -33.39
N ARG A 736 -4.57 5.31 -32.67
CA ARG A 736 -4.29 3.86 -32.62
C ARG A 736 -5.13 3.12 -31.57
N ASP A 737 -5.27 3.70 -30.39
CA ASP A 737 -5.81 3.05 -29.18
C ASP A 737 -7.20 3.62 -28.79
N ARG A 738 -7.56 4.81 -29.28
CA ARG A 738 -8.82 5.55 -28.96
C ARG A 738 -9.14 5.65 -27.46
N SER A 739 -8.14 5.44 -26.59
CA SER A 739 -8.33 5.52 -25.15
C SER A 739 -8.44 6.97 -24.69
N LEU A 740 -9.30 7.21 -23.69
CA LEU A 740 -9.48 8.53 -23.08
C LEU A 740 -8.19 9.06 -22.44
N LYS A 741 -7.25 8.17 -22.08
CA LYS A 741 -5.92 8.52 -21.55
C LYS A 741 -5.17 9.46 -22.50
N TRP A 742 -5.07 9.14 -23.79
CA TRP A 742 -4.31 9.93 -24.75
C TRP A 742 -4.93 11.29 -25.03
N ILE A 743 -6.27 11.36 -25.06
CA ILE A 743 -7.00 12.62 -25.19
C ILE A 743 -6.70 13.50 -23.97
N SER A 744 -6.81 12.95 -22.76
CA SER A 744 -6.51 13.67 -21.52
C SER A 744 -5.07 14.17 -21.49
N LEU A 745 -4.08 13.31 -21.81
CA LEU A 745 -2.67 13.69 -21.84
C LEU A 745 -2.38 14.76 -22.89
N LYS A 746 -2.92 14.62 -24.11
CA LYS A 746 -2.81 15.64 -25.16
C LYS A 746 -3.30 17.01 -24.67
N ASN A 747 -4.44 17.03 -23.99
CA ASN A 747 -5.06 18.24 -23.48
C ASN A 747 -4.24 18.85 -22.32
N GLU A 748 -3.76 18.02 -21.39
CA GLU A 748 -2.85 18.43 -20.31
C GLU A 748 -1.56 19.07 -20.86
N TYR A 749 -0.89 18.41 -21.82
CA TYR A 749 0.36 18.93 -22.35
C TYR A 749 0.17 20.14 -23.27
N LYS A 750 -1.03 20.35 -23.83
CA LYS A 750 -1.41 21.61 -24.47
C LYS A 750 -1.44 22.77 -23.46
N ILE A 751 -2.00 22.54 -22.27
CA ILE A 751 -2.04 23.51 -21.16
C ILE A 751 -0.61 23.83 -20.72
N LYS A 752 0.20 22.80 -20.46
CA LYS A 752 1.61 22.96 -20.08
C LYS A 752 2.43 23.71 -21.14
N GLU A 753 2.19 23.47 -22.42
CA GLU A 753 2.80 24.22 -23.52
C GLU A 753 2.46 25.72 -23.46
N PHE A 754 1.19 26.07 -23.24
CA PHE A 754 0.76 27.46 -23.08
C PHE A 754 1.37 28.11 -21.84
N ASP A 755 1.36 27.41 -20.70
CA ASP A 755 1.94 27.88 -19.45
C ASP A 755 3.45 28.14 -19.61
N TYR A 756 4.18 27.23 -20.25
CA TYR A 756 5.61 27.41 -20.56
C TYR A 756 5.87 28.64 -21.46
N LYS A 757 5.01 28.86 -22.46
CA LYS A 757 5.07 30.03 -23.34
C LYS A 757 4.53 31.31 -22.68
N LYS A 758 4.09 31.25 -21.41
CA LYS A 758 3.44 32.34 -20.66
C LYS A 758 2.18 32.88 -21.34
N GLN A 759 1.51 32.05 -22.13
CA GLN A 759 0.26 32.37 -22.82
C GLN A 759 -0.94 32.09 -21.91
N TRP A 760 -0.98 32.76 -20.75
CA TRP A 760 -1.92 32.49 -19.65
C TRP A 760 -3.39 32.51 -20.06
N VAL A 761 -3.81 33.47 -20.90
CA VAL A 761 -5.20 33.56 -21.38
C VAL A 761 -5.58 32.35 -22.22
N GLY A 762 -4.70 31.92 -23.14
CA GLY A 762 -4.93 30.73 -23.96
C GLY A 762 -5.01 29.47 -23.10
N SER A 763 -4.10 29.36 -22.13
CA SER A 763 -4.08 28.28 -21.15
C SER A 763 -5.38 28.21 -20.32
N GLY A 764 -5.84 29.35 -19.79
CA GLY A 764 -7.06 29.44 -18.99
C GLY A 764 -8.32 29.12 -19.80
N VAL A 765 -8.42 29.61 -21.04
CA VAL A 765 -9.54 29.27 -21.94
C VAL A 765 -9.58 27.77 -22.22
N TYR A 766 -8.41 27.15 -22.39
CA TYR A 766 -8.32 25.72 -22.62
C TYR A 766 -8.72 24.92 -21.38
N CYS A 767 -8.24 25.29 -20.19
CA CYS A 767 -8.64 24.68 -18.91
C CYS A 767 -10.16 24.72 -18.72
N ARG A 768 -10.77 25.89 -18.92
CA ARG A 768 -12.22 26.08 -18.80
C ARG A 768 -13.02 25.18 -19.74
N ARG A 769 -12.57 25.03 -21.00
CA ARG A 769 -13.24 24.15 -21.98
C ARG A 769 -13.19 22.67 -21.60
N GLN A 770 -12.29 22.29 -20.71
CA GLN A 770 -12.14 20.94 -20.19
C GLN A 770 -12.80 20.75 -18.83
N GLY A 771 -13.54 21.76 -18.31
CA GLY A 771 -14.17 21.71 -16.99
C GLY A 771 -13.24 22.01 -15.82
N TYR A 772 -11.99 22.44 -16.07
CA TYR A 772 -11.04 22.78 -15.01
C TYR A 772 -11.13 24.28 -14.67
N TYR A 773 -12.21 24.66 -13.99
CA TYR A 773 -12.55 26.06 -13.74
C TYR A 773 -11.57 26.74 -12.78
N LYS A 774 -11.18 26.10 -11.67
CA LYS A 774 -10.17 26.63 -10.75
C LYS A 774 -8.84 26.89 -11.46
N GLU A 775 -8.38 25.91 -12.23
CA GLU A 775 -7.15 26.01 -13.03
C GLU A 775 -7.22 27.16 -14.04
N ALA A 776 -8.39 27.38 -14.64
CA ALA A 776 -8.61 28.50 -15.55
C ALA A 776 -8.49 29.85 -14.84
N LEU A 777 -9.12 30.00 -13.66
CA LEU A 777 -9.10 31.23 -12.87
C LEU A 777 -7.69 31.61 -12.40
N ILE A 778 -6.90 30.64 -11.92
CA ILE A 778 -5.50 30.84 -11.53
C ILE A 778 -4.68 31.42 -12.69
N ARG A 779 -4.91 30.92 -13.92
CA ARG A 779 -4.22 31.42 -15.12
C ARG A 779 -4.70 32.80 -15.55
N PHE A 780 -6.00 33.08 -15.46
CA PHE A 780 -6.51 34.42 -15.75
C PHE A 780 -6.01 35.47 -14.74
N GLU A 781 -5.86 35.12 -13.47
CA GLU A 781 -5.30 36.02 -12.45
C GLU A 781 -3.82 36.39 -12.73
N ARG A 782 -3.06 35.44 -13.27
CA ARG A 782 -1.65 35.63 -13.67
C ARG A 782 -1.45 36.39 -14.96
N ALA A 783 -2.49 36.49 -15.81
CA ALA A 783 -2.39 37.29 -17.01
C ALA A 783 -2.17 38.77 -16.65
N GLU A 784 -1.25 39.44 -17.36
CA GLU A 784 -0.97 40.86 -17.16
C GLU A 784 -2.12 41.76 -17.67
N ASN A 785 -2.91 41.26 -18.62
CA ASN A 785 -4.06 41.96 -19.19
C ASN A 785 -5.33 41.78 -18.34
N ASN A 786 -6.23 42.76 -18.36
CA ASN A 786 -7.52 42.66 -17.67
C ASN A 786 -8.36 41.50 -18.26
N CYS A 787 -8.54 40.44 -17.46
CA CYS A 787 -9.26 39.23 -17.85
C CYS A 787 -10.66 39.12 -17.23
N SER A 788 -11.26 40.22 -16.76
CA SER A 788 -12.56 40.20 -16.05
C SER A 788 -13.64 39.42 -16.82
N SER A 789 -13.76 39.63 -18.14
CA SER A 789 -14.76 38.91 -18.95
C SER A 789 -14.54 37.40 -19.01
N TYR A 790 -13.28 36.95 -19.02
CA TYR A 790 -12.95 35.53 -18.97
C TYR A 790 -13.25 34.92 -17.60
N ILE A 791 -12.97 35.66 -16.53
CA ILE A 791 -13.27 35.26 -15.14
C ILE A 791 -14.78 35.15 -14.94
N ASP A 792 -15.54 36.16 -15.35
CA ASP A 792 -17.00 36.16 -15.25
C ASP A 792 -17.62 35.01 -16.05
N TYR A 793 -17.14 34.78 -17.26
CA TYR A 793 -17.61 33.64 -18.07
C TYR A 793 -17.22 32.28 -17.45
N THR A 794 -16.05 32.19 -16.81
CA THR A 794 -15.62 30.96 -16.12
C THR A 794 -16.49 30.68 -14.91
N TYR A 795 -16.84 31.73 -14.17
CA TYR A 795 -17.77 31.65 -13.05
C TYR A 795 -19.16 31.17 -13.49
N GLN A 796 -19.72 31.73 -14.58
CA GLN A 796 -21.03 31.28 -15.09
C GLN A 796 -20.97 29.83 -15.55
N ASN A 797 -19.97 29.46 -16.35
CA ASN A 797 -19.80 28.07 -16.77
C ASN A 797 -19.69 27.09 -15.60
N ALA A 798 -19.01 27.47 -14.51
CA ALA A 798 -18.89 26.63 -13.33
C ALA A 798 -20.22 26.41 -12.60
N LEU A 799 -21.12 27.40 -12.60
CA LEU A 799 -22.46 27.26 -12.04
C LEU A 799 -23.41 26.48 -12.95
N ASP A 800 -23.23 26.60 -14.27
CA ASP A 800 -24.05 25.90 -15.28
C ASP A 800 -23.58 24.45 -15.52
N ASP A 801 -22.41 24.06 -15.01
CA ASP A 801 -21.85 22.72 -15.20
C ASP A 801 -22.49 21.71 -14.25
N ALA A 802 -23.43 20.92 -14.77
CA ALA A 802 -24.10 19.86 -14.03
C ALA A 802 -23.17 18.74 -13.51
N SER A 803 -21.92 18.66 -14.00
CA SER A 803 -20.92 17.67 -13.57
C SER A 803 -19.94 18.19 -12.52
N ILE A 804 -20.06 19.46 -12.10
CA ILE A 804 -19.14 20.06 -11.13
C ILE A 804 -19.23 19.37 -9.77
N SER A 805 -18.07 19.11 -9.15
CA SER A 805 -18.01 18.56 -7.80
C SER A 805 -18.12 19.65 -6.74
N ALA A 806 -18.62 19.30 -5.55
CA ALA A 806 -18.65 20.21 -4.41
C ALA A 806 -17.26 20.75 -4.06
N GLU A 807 -16.23 19.90 -4.17
CA GLU A 807 -14.85 20.28 -3.91
C GLU A 807 -14.35 21.32 -4.91
N GLU A 808 -14.60 21.13 -6.22
CA GLU A 808 -14.21 22.11 -7.24
C GLU A 808 -14.94 23.44 -6.99
N LEU A 809 -16.24 23.40 -6.66
CA LEU A 809 -17.01 24.60 -6.39
C LEU A 809 -16.51 25.34 -5.11
N LYS A 810 -16.12 24.62 -4.05
CA LYS A 810 -15.45 25.18 -2.87
C LYS A 810 -14.15 25.88 -3.22
N ASN A 811 -13.36 25.27 -4.09
CA ASN A 811 -12.10 25.84 -4.55
C ASN A 811 -12.31 27.13 -5.36
N ILE A 812 -13.32 27.17 -6.23
CA ILE A 812 -13.67 28.38 -6.99
C ILE A 812 -14.22 29.48 -6.05
N ARG A 813 -15.09 29.11 -5.11
CA ARG A 813 -15.57 30.01 -4.05
C ARG A 813 -14.40 30.62 -3.29
N HIS A 814 -13.44 29.80 -2.88
CA HIS A 814 -12.23 30.26 -2.19
C HIS A 814 -11.46 31.28 -3.03
N PHE A 815 -11.28 31.02 -4.33
CA PHE A 815 -10.66 31.98 -5.25
C PHE A 815 -11.35 33.35 -5.21
N PHE A 816 -12.68 33.41 -5.31
CA PHE A 816 -13.42 34.69 -5.24
C PHE A 816 -13.45 35.32 -3.84
N ALA A 817 -13.14 34.57 -2.79
CA ALA A 817 -13.03 35.09 -1.44
C ALA A 817 -11.63 35.65 -1.13
N THR A 818 -10.57 35.12 -1.76
CA THR A 818 -9.18 35.42 -1.40
C THR A 818 -8.33 36.01 -2.52
N SER A 819 -8.83 36.07 -3.75
CA SER A 819 -8.09 36.64 -4.88
C SER A 819 -7.71 38.09 -4.61
N LEU A 820 -6.42 38.41 -4.76
CA LEU A 820 -5.89 39.76 -4.57
C LEU A 820 -6.46 40.77 -5.57
N LYS A 821 -6.93 40.31 -6.73
CA LYS A 821 -7.43 41.16 -7.83
C LYS A 821 -8.95 41.09 -8.01
N TYR A 822 -9.59 39.97 -7.67
CA TYR A 822 -10.95 39.65 -8.10
C TYR A 822 -11.87 39.18 -6.97
N THR A 823 -11.67 39.66 -5.74
CA THR A 823 -12.57 39.37 -4.62
C THR A 823 -14.00 39.85 -4.92
N ASP A 824 -15.02 39.00 -4.73
CA ASP A 824 -16.42 39.30 -5.07
C ASP A 824 -17.40 38.57 -4.13
N GLU A 825 -17.95 39.32 -3.15
CA GLU A 825 -18.87 38.77 -2.14
C GLU A 825 -20.17 38.22 -2.74
N GLN A 826 -20.68 38.80 -3.84
CA GLN A 826 -21.93 38.33 -4.46
C GLN A 826 -21.74 36.98 -5.13
N LYS A 827 -20.60 36.78 -5.79
CA LYS A 827 -20.22 35.48 -6.36
C LYS A 827 -20.00 34.44 -5.27
N VAL A 828 -19.35 34.80 -4.17
CA VAL A 828 -19.18 33.92 -3.00
C VAL A 828 -20.54 33.51 -2.42
N ALA A 829 -21.48 34.45 -2.26
CA ALA A 829 -22.82 34.15 -1.76
C ALA A 829 -23.58 33.16 -2.66
N ARG A 830 -23.59 33.40 -3.98
CA ARG A 830 -24.20 32.47 -4.94
C ARG A 830 -23.53 31.10 -4.97
N MET A 831 -22.22 31.02 -4.77
CA MET A 831 -21.51 29.75 -4.67
C MET A 831 -21.82 29.01 -3.37
N ASN A 832 -22.09 29.73 -2.26
CA ASN A 832 -22.63 29.09 -1.06
C ASN A 832 -24.00 28.49 -1.33
N GLU A 833 -24.89 29.20 -2.04
CA GLU A 833 -26.20 28.67 -2.42
C GLU A 833 -26.07 27.39 -3.27
N ALA A 834 -25.15 27.38 -4.24
CA ALA A 834 -24.89 26.19 -5.06
C ALA A 834 -24.24 25.03 -4.25
N LEU A 835 -23.38 25.33 -3.27
CA LEU A 835 -22.81 24.32 -2.36
C LEU A 835 -23.86 23.73 -1.41
N GLU A 836 -24.75 24.56 -0.86
CA GLU A 836 -25.90 24.11 -0.07
C GLU A 836 -26.79 23.18 -0.90
N PHE A 837 -27.04 23.54 -2.16
CA PHE A 837 -27.77 22.67 -3.06
C PHE A 837 -27.06 21.33 -3.30
N LEU A 838 -25.76 21.34 -3.60
CA LEU A 838 -25.01 20.09 -3.83
C LEU A 838 -24.97 19.20 -2.57
N ARG A 839 -24.94 19.81 -1.38
CA ARG A 839 -25.07 19.10 -0.10
C ARG A 839 -26.43 18.42 -0.01
N ASP A 840 -27.49 19.15 -0.32
CA ASP A 840 -28.85 18.65 -0.25
C ASP A 840 -29.09 17.51 -1.28
N VAL A 841 -28.49 17.59 -2.48
CA VAL A 841 -28.49 16.48 -3.46
C VAL A 841 -27.70 15.26 -2.97
N ALA A 842 -26.53 15.45 -2.37
CA ALA A 842 -25.76 14.35 -1.79
C ALA A 842 -26.55 13.67 -0.67
N TYR A 843 -27.22 14.47 0.16
CA TYR A 843 -28.11 14.00 1.20
C TYR A 843 -29.26 13.15 0.62
N VAL A 844 -29.91 13.61 -0.44
CA VAL A 844 -30.95 12.85 -1.16
C VAL A 844 -30.41 11.53 -1.67
N LYS A 845 -29.27 11.53 -2.36
CA LYS A 845 -28.70 10.31 -2.95
C LYS A 845 -28.39 9.25 -1.88
N GLU A 846 -27.80 9.65 -0.76
CA GLU A 846 -27.48 8.76 0.36
C GLU A 846 -28.73 8.27 1.09
N MET A 847 -29.70 9.18 1.33
CA MET A 847 -31.02 8.82 1.86
C MET A 847 -31.70 7.75 1.01
N LEU A 848 -31.73 7.97 -0.31
CA LEU A 848 -32.41 7.08 -1.23
C LEU A 848 -31.71 5.72 -1.37
N GLN A 849 -30.40 5.65 -1.10
CA GLN A 849 -29.69 4.39 -0.96
C GLN A 849 -30.01 3.67 0.36
N LEU A 850 -30.18 4.40 1.46
CA LEU A 850 -30.48 3.83 2.78
C LEU A 850 -31.93 3.32 2.91
N ILE A 851 -32.87 3.98 2.23
CA ILE A 851 -34.31 3.65 2.26
C ILE A 851 -34.69 2.62 1.18
N LYS A 852 -33.75 2.29 0.27
CA LYS A 852 -33.92 1.40 -0.88
C LYS A 852 -34.64 0.06 -0.64
N PRO A 853 -34.55 -0.59 0.53
CA PRO A 853 -35.30 -1.82 0.80
C PRO A 853 -36.75 -1.63 1.28
N ASP A 854 -37.14 -0.45 1.75
CA ASP A 854 -38.36 -0.23 2.55
C ASP A 854 -39.19 0.99 2.08
N TYR A 855 -39.11 1.42 0.81
CA TYR A 855 -39.85 2.61 0.36
C TYR A 855 -41.35 2.52 0.66
N ASN A 856 -41.77 3.34 1.60
CA ASN A 856 -43.12 3.50 2.12
C ASN A 856 -43.35 4.98 2.47
N GLU A 857 -44.58 5.32 2.88
CA GLU A 857 -45.00 6.67 3.34
C GLU A 857 -44.00 7.35 4.30
N PHE A 858 -43.23 6.58 5.07
CA PHE A 858 -42.16 7.09 5.93
C PHE A 858 -41.03 7.75 5.14
N GLY A 859 -40.56 7.12 4.05
CA GLY A 859 -39.50 7.65 3.20
C GLY A 859 -39.90 8.97 2.54
N GLU A 860 -41.12 9.04 2.02
CA GLU A 860 -41.67 10.27 1.42
C GLU A 860 -41.84 11.38 2.46
N ARG A 861 -42.43 11.07 3.63
CA ARG A 861 -42.56 12.03 4.74
C ARG A 861 -41.19 12.57 5.17
N MET A 862 -40.19 11.70 5.27
CA MET A 862 -38.83 12.12 5.62
C MET A 862 -38.24 13.04 4.55
N ILE A 863 -38.37 12.70 3.27
CA ILE A 863 -37.93 13.58 2.15
C ILE A 863 -38.59 14.96 2.30
N ARG A 864 -39.92 15.03 2.51
CA ARG A 864 -40.65 16.29 2.73
C ARG A 864 -40.23 17.03 4.01
N GLU A 865 -39.86 16.33 5.09
CA GLU A 865 -39.34 16.93 6.34
C GLU A 865 -37.92 17.51 6.18
N ILE A 866 -37.06 16.85 5.42
CA ILE A 866 -35.71 17.30 5.09
C ILE A 866 -35.77 18.50 4.16
N PHE A 867 -36.51 18.37 3.06
CA PHE A 867 -36.79 19.41 2.09
C PHE A 867 -37.98 20.24 2.52
N LYS A 868 -37.99 20.71 3.78
CA LYS A 868 -39.04 21.59 4.31
C LYS A 868 -39.51 22.51 3.19
N VAL A 869 -40.82 22.62 3.00
CA VAL A 869 -41.61 23.34 1.95
C VAL A 869 -41.19 24.81 1.66
N LYS A 870 -40.06 25.27 2.20
CA LYS A 870 -39.50 26.62 2.14
C LYS A 870 -38.33 26.79 1.17
N THR A 871 -37.80 25.76 0.52
CA THR A 871 -36.76 25.96 -0.52
C THR A 871 -37.44 26.53 -1.76
N PRO A 872 -37.23 27.81 -2.12
CA PRO A 872 -37.91 28.43 -3.24
C PRO A 872 -37.60 27.70 -4.54
N LEU A 873 -38.61 27.35 -5.32
CA LEU A 873 -38.48 26.62 -6.59
C LEU A 873 -37.45 27.24 -7.55
N LYS A 874 -37.32 28.57 -7.50
CA LYS A 874 -36.35 29.36 -8.28
C LYS A 874 -34.88 29.03 -7.96
N GLN A 875 -34.60 28.53 -6.75
CA GLN A 875 -33.29 28.04 -6.35
C GLN A 875 -33.04 26.60 -6.84
N LEU A 876 -34.09 25.91 -7.30
CA LEU A 876 -34.05 24.50 -7.73
C LEU A 876 -34.12 24.36 -9.27
N GLU A 877 -34.57 25.40 -9.99
CA GLU A 877 -34.67 25.45 -11.46
C GLU A 877 -33.42 24.97 -12.23
N PRO A 878 -32.18 25.33 -11.85
CA PRO A 878 -30.98 24.87 -12.56
C PRO A 878 -30.82 23.34 -12.59
N PHE A 879 -31.41 22.66 -11.59
CA PHE A 879 -31.18 21.26 -11.31
C PHE A 879 -32.25 20.35 -11.88
N PHE A 880 -33.33 20.91 -12.45
CA PHE A 880 -34.28 20.18 -13.28
C PHE A 880 -33.65 19.55 -14.54
N SER A 881 -32.42 19.95 -14.86
CA SER A 881 -31.60 19.39 -15.94
C SER A 881 -30.87 18.08 -15.56
N ILE A 882 -30.83 17.72 -14.27
CA ILE A 882 -30.19 16.50 -13.80
C ILE A 882 -31.02 15.29 -14.27
N GLU A 883 -30.40 14.40 -15.06
CA GLU A 883 -31.07 13.22 -15.61
C GLU A 883 -31.30 12.11 -14.59
N ASP A 884 -30.79 12.21 -13.36
CA ASP A 884 -30.95 11.16 -12.33
C ASP A 884 -32.42 10.97 -11.92
N SER A 885 -32.94 9.75 -12.09
CA SER A 885 -34.35 9.42 -11.86
C SER A 885 -34.83 9.66 -10.42
N HIS A 886 -33.96 9.46 -9.44
CA HIS A 886 -34.24 9.69 -8.02
C HIS A 886 -34.35 11.18 -7.71
N VAL A 887 -33.47 11.97 -8.31
CA VAL A 887 -33.46 13.43 -8.21
C VAL A 887 -34.72 14.02 -8.87
N GLN A 888 -35.12 13.49 -10.04
CA GLN A 888 -36.34 13.89 -10.73
C GLN A 888 -37.62 13.57 -9.93
N TYR A 889 -37.67 12.40 -9.29
CA TYR A 889 -38.77 12.04 -8.40
C TYR A 889 -38.89 13.01 -7.20
N VAL A 890 -37.77 13.32 -6.54
CA VAL A 890 -37.76 14.27 -5.41
C VAL A 890 -38.15 15.69 -5.86
N PHE A 891 -37.75 16.12 -7.06
CA PHE A 891 -38.22 17.39 -7.61
C PHE A 891 -39.73 17.41 -7.86
N ALA A 892 -40.30 16.32 -8.35
CA ALA A 892 -41.74 16.23 -8.57
C ALA A 892 -42.52 16.39 -7.25
N LEU A 893 -42.10 15.73 -6.18
CA LEU A 893 -42.69 15.89 -4.83
C LEU A 893 -42.61 17.34 -4.34
N MET A 894 -41.47 18.01 -4.52
CA MET A 894 -41.31 19.40 -4.12
C MET A 894 -42.13 20.36 -4.99
N ALA A 895 -42.22 20.11 -6.29
CA ALA A 895 -43.05 20.90 -7.21
C ALA A 895 -44.53 20.84 -6.82
N GLU A 896 -45.01 19.66 -6.45
CA GLU A 896 -46.35 19.44 -5.91
C GLU A 896 -46.57 20.24 -4.61
N ASP A 897 -45.67 20.15 -3.63
CA ASP A 897 -45.77 20.90 -2.36
C ASP A 897 -45.73 22.43 -2.55
N ASN A 898 -45.06 22.91 -3.59
CA ASN A 898 -44.98 24.33 -3.94
C ASN A 898 -46.19 24.80 -4.77
N GLY A 899 -47.19 23.94 -5.00
CA GLY A 899 -48.43 24.30 -5.69
C GLY A 899 -48.27 24.48 -7.20
N MET A 900 -47.32 23.77 -7.83
CA MET A 900 -47.22 23.74 -9.29
C MET A 900 -48.42 23.02 -9.94
N SER A 901 -48.60 23.21 -11.25
CA SER A 901 -49.65 22.49 -11.97
C SER A 901 -49.40 20.99 -11.96
N GLU A 902 -50.48 20.23 -11.81
CA GLU A 902 -50.49 18.78 -11.85
C GLU A 902 -49.81 18.23 -13.12
N GLU A 903 -49.97 18.91 -14.27
CA GLU A 903 -49.30 18.58 -15.53
C GLU A 903 -47.77 18.63 -15.43
N THR A 904 -47.23 19.61 -14.70
CA THR A 904 -45.78 19.77 -14.53
C THR A 904 -45.21 18.66 -13.64
N VAL A 905 -45.93 18.34 -12.57
CA VAL A 905 -45.57 17.23 -11.65
C VAL A 905 -45.62 15.89 -12.39
N LYS A 906 -46.70 15.63 -13.15
CA LYS A 906 -46.83 14.42 -14.00
C LYS A 906 -45.67 14.30 -15.00
N LEU A 907 -45.24 15.40 -15.62
CA LEU A 907 -44.12 15.37 -16.57
C LEU A 907 -42.79 14.99 -15.90
N MET A 908 -42.52 15.51 -14.70
CA MET A 908 -41.31 15.19 -13.94
C MET A 908 -41.32 13.73 -13.47
N LEU A 909 -42.46 13.26 -12.93
CA LEU A 909 -42.62 11.85 -12.56
C LEU A 909 -42.48 10.92 -13.76
N LYS A 910 -43.01 11.31 -14.92
CA LYS A 910 -42.87 10.51 -16.15
C LYS A 910 -41.41 10.32 -16.54
N ARG A 911 -40.59 11.36 -16.47
CA ARG A 911 -39.14 11.25 -16.77
C ARG A 911 -38.43 10.31 -15.80
N ALA A 912 -38.78 10.34 -14.52
CA ALA A 912 -38.24 9.42 -13.52
C ALA A 912 -38.73 7.98 -13.77
N ALA A 913 -40.02 7.80 -14.08
CA ALA A 913 -40.64 6.51 -14.36
C ALA A 913 -40.10 5.85 -15.64
N ASP A 914 -39.81 6.63 -16.68
CA ASP A 914 -39.18 6.18 -17.94
C ASP A 914 -37.76 5.62 -17.72
N GLN A 915 -37.13 5.98 -16.59
CA GLN A 915 -35.86 5.44 -16.11
C GLN A 915 -36.02 4.32 -15.07
N ASN A 916 -37.20 3.67 -15.05
CA ASN A 916 -37.57 2.61 -14.11
C ASN A 916 -37.58 3.03 -12.63
N HIS A 917 -37.77 4.31 -12.31
CA HIS A 917 -37.95 4.70 -10.91
C HIS A 917 -39.30 4.21 -10.36
N ILE A 918 -39.24 3.24 -9.47
CA ILE A 918 -40.39 2.48 -8.95
C ILE A 918 -41.45 3.42 -8.36
N GLU A 919 -41.03 4.42 -7.57
CA GLU A 919 -41.98 5.26 -6.82
C GLU A 919 -42.60 6.33 -7.72
N ALA A 920 -41.91 6.69 -8.79
CA ALA A 920 -42.46 7.60 -9.78
C ALA A 920 -43.53 6.88 -10.61
N GLN A 921 -43.34 5.59 -10.88
CA GLN A 921 -44.37 4.75 -11.51
C GLN A 921 -45.59 4.63 -10.58
N PHE A 922 -45.40 4.31 -9.29
CA PHE A 922 -46.51 4.25 -8.34
C PHE A 922 -47.29 5.58 -8.23
N MET A 923 -46.58 6.69 -8.06
CA MET A 923 -47.22 8.01 -7.99
C MET A 923 -48.00 8.36 -9.25
N LEU A 924 -47.46 8.09 -10.44
CA LEU A 924 -48.21 8.27 -11.68
C LEU A 924 -49.48 7.43 -11.68
N GLY A 925 -49.40 6.17 -11.25
CA GLY A 925 -50.57 5.30 -11.08
C GLY A 925 -51.66 5.93 -10.22
N ALA A 926 -51.29 6.49 -9.06
CA ALA A 926 -52.22 7.18 -8.17
C ALA A 926 -52.80 8.46 -8.80
N MET A 927 -51.98 9.29 -9.44
CA MET A 927 -52.45 10.51 -10.10
C MET A 927 -53.37 10.25 -11.31
N PHE A 928 -53.22 9.11 -11.99
CA PHE A 928 -54.14 8.70 -13.06
C PHE A 928 -55.44 8.11 -12.49
N GLU A 929 -55.39 7.42 -11.34
CA GLU A 929 -56.58 6.96 -10.62
C GLU A 929 -57.45 8.13 -10.17
N ASP A 930 -56.85 9.15 -9.54
CA ASP A 930 -57.54 10.38 -9.13
C ASP A 930 -58.12 11.17 -10.32
N GLY A 931 -57.53 11.01 -11.50
CA GLY A 931 -57.96 11.62 -12.76
C GLY A 931 -58.98 10.82 -13.56
N ASP A 932 -59.54 9.74 -12.99
CA ASP A 932 -60.48 8.80 -13.65
C ASP A 932 -59.91 8.06 -14.89
N ASP A 933 -58.58 7.99 -15.05
CA ASP A 933 -57.90 7.20 -16.11
C ASP A 933 -57.36 5.88 -15.53
N MET A 934 -58.29 4.97 -15.26
CA MET A 934 -57.99 3.69 -14.62
C MET A 934 -57.08 2.79 -15.45
N ASP A 935 -57.18 2.82 -16.78
CA ASP A 935 -56.36 1.97 -17.65
C ASP A 935 -54.87 2.37 -17.57
N THR A 936 -54.58 3.67 -17.58
CA THR A 936 -53.22 4.18 -17.41
C THR A 936 -52.72 3.98 -15.97
N SER A 937 -53.61 4.10 -14.98
CA SER A 937 -53.30 3.81 -13.58
C SER A 937 -52.83 2.36 -13.38
N VAL A 938 -53.60 1.39 -13.88
CA VAL A 938 -53.27 -0.04 -13.80
C VAL A 938 -51.94 -0.34 -14.47
N TYR A 939 -51.66 0.27 -15.64
CA TYR A 939 -50.37 0.10 -16.32
C TYR A 939 -49.18 0.51 -15.44
N TYR A 940 -49.24 1.69 -14.81
CA TYR A 940 -48.15 2.16 -13.96
C TYR A 940 -48.04 1.39 -12.64
N TYR A 941 -49.17 0.95 -12.07
CA TYR A 941 -49.15 0.06 -10.91
C TYR A 941 -48.56 -1.30 -11.25
N GLU A 942 -48.85 -1.89 -12.41
CA GLU A 942 -48.24 -3.16 -12.84
C GLU A 942 -46.72 -3.03 -13.02
N LEU A 943 -46.24 -1.91 -13.58
CA LEU A 943 -44.81 -1.60 -13.67
C LEU A 943 -44.16 -1.55 -12.28
N ALA A 944 -44.71 -0.76 -11.35
CA ALA A 944 -44.17 -0.64 -10.00
C ALA A 944 -44.23 -1.97 -9.23
N ALA A 945 -45.35 -2.69 -9.32
CA ALA A 945 -45.53 -3.98 -8.65
C ALA A 945 -44.58 -5.07 -9.20
N SER A 946 -44.27 -5.05 -10.50
CA SER A 946 -43.27 -5.95 -11.10
C SER A 946 -41.85 -5.74 -10.55
N GLN A 947 -41.58 -4.54 -10.05
CA GLN A 947 -40.35 -4.16 -9.36
C GLN A 947 -40.47 -4.30 -7.83
N GLN A 948 -41.44 -5.10 -7.36
CA GLN A 948 -41.67 -5.41 -5.95
C GLN A 948 -42.21 -4.24 -5.11
N HIS A 949 -42.96 -3.31 -5.71
CA HIS A 949 -43.59 -2.21 -4.94
C HIS A 949 -44.86 -2.67 -4.18
N PRO A 950 -44.86 -2.63 -2.83
CA PRO A 950 -45.94 -3.17 -2.00
C PRO A 950 -47.30 -2.46 -2.18
N PHE A 951 -47.30 -1.12 -2.22
CA PHE A 951 -48.54 -0.34 -2.35
C PHE A 951 -49.16 -0.47 -3.74
N ALA A 952 -48.33 -0.61 -4.78
CA ALA A 952 -48.82 -0.80 -6.15
C ALA A 952 -49.51 -2.17 -6.29
N ALA A 953 -48.90 -3.22 -5.72
CA ALA A 953 -49.52 -4.54 -5.64
C ALA A 953 -50.84 -4.50 -4.84
N PHE A 954 -50.89 -3.75 -3.73
CA PHE A 954 -52.13 -3.59 -2.98
C PHE A 954 -53.23 -2.85 -3.75
N ASN A 955 -52.90 -1.72 -4.39
CA ASN A 955 -53.87 -0.95 -5.18
C ASN A 955 -54.39 -1.75 -6.37
N LEU A 956 -53.54 -2.54 -7.04
CA LEU A 956 -53.99 -3.51 -8.04
C LEU A 956 -54.94 -4.56 -7.44
N GLY A 957 -54.59 -5.11 -6.27
CA GLY A 957 -55.44 -6.06 -5.55
C GLY A 957 -56.83 -5.49 -5.26
N SER A 958 -56.89 -4.27 -4.73
CA SER A 958 -58.11 -3.54 -4.42
C SER A 958 -58.92 -3.19 -5.68
N HIS A 959 -58.27 -2.75 -6.75
CA HIS A 959 -58.91 -2.48 -8.04
C HIS A 959 -59.54 -3.75 -8.63
N TYR A 960 -58.79 -4.86 -8.72
CA TYR A 960 -59.33 -6.10 -9.27
C TYR A 960 -60.46 -6.68 -8.40
N MET A 961 -60.41 -6.50 -7.09
CA MET A 961 -61.53 -6.86 -6.19
C MET A 961 -62.78 -6.02 -6.45
N SER A 962 -62.64 -4.71 -6.69
CA SER A 962 -63.78 -3.81 -6.93
C SER A 962 -64.52 -4.10 -8.24
N ILE A 963 -63.81 -4.60 -9.25
CA ILE A 963 -64.41 -5.06 -10.52
C ILE A 963 -64.80 -6.54 -10.51
N ASN A 964 -64.92 -7.16 -9.33
CA ASN A 964 -65.30 -8.56 -9.12
C ASN A 964 -64.35 -9.60 -9.76
N ASN A 965 -63.09 -9.26 -9.99
CA ASN A 965 -62.06 -10.21 -10.42
C ASN A 965 -61.28 -10.74 -9.21
N ALA A 966 -61.92 -11.64 -8.46
CA ALA A 966 -61.37 -12.18 -7.21
C ALA A 966 -60.04 -12.93 -7.39
N GLU A 967 -59.82 -13.59 -8.54
CA GLU A 967 -58.60 -14.33 -8.82
C GLU A 967 -57.38 -13.40 -8.91
N LYS A 968 -57.45 -12.36 -9.76
CA LYS A 968 -56.40 -11.35 -9.87
C LYS A 968 -56.26 -10.51 -8.61
N GLY A 969 -57.39 -10.15 -7.98
CA GLY A 969 -57.39 -9.40 -6.73
C GLY A 969 -56.64 -10.13 -5.62
N MET A 970 -56.89 -11.43 -5.47
CA MET A 970 -56.20 -12.27 -4.49
C MET A 970 -54.73 -12.49 -4.81
N TYR A 971 -54.39 -12.64 -6.09
CA TYR A 971 -53.00 -12.74 -6.51
C TYR A 971 -52.19 -11.53 -6.04
N TRP A 972 -52.64 -10.32 -6.40
CA TRP A 972 -51.95 -9.09 -6.06
C TRP A 972 -51.97 -8.78 -4.56
N MET A 973 -53.04 -9.12 -3.84
CA MET A 973 -53.05 -9.03 -2.38
C MET A 973 -52.05 -10.00 -1.72
N ASN A 974 -51.87 -11.22 -2.24
CA ASN A 974 -50.85 -12.13 -1.71
C ASN A 974 -49.43 -11.64 -2.05
N VAL A 975 -49.21 -11.08 -3.24
CA VAL A 975 -47.94 -10.44 -3.60
C VAL A 975 -47.63 -9.30 -2.62
N ALA A 976 -48.59 -8.41 -2.35
CA ALA A 976 -48.42 -7.34 -1.37
C ALA A 976 -48.10 -7.87 0.05
N LEU A 977 -48.69 -9.00 0.47
CA LEU A 977 -48.36 -9.67 1.74
C LEU A 977 -46.94 -10.23 1.77
N GLU A 978 -46.49 -10.87 0.69
CA GLU A 978 -45.11 -11.39 0.55
C GLU A 978 -44.08 -10.27 0.57
N LEU A 979 -44.43 -9.12 -0.01
CA LEU A 979 -43.65 -7.88 0.03
C LEU A 979 -43.74 -7.16 1.39
N GLY A 980 -44.49 -7.70 2.35
CA GLY A 980 -44.55 -7.20 3.71
C GLY A 980 -45.49 -6.02 3.93
N PHE A 981 -46.43 -5.75 3.03
CA PHE A 981 -47.39 -4.66 3.21
C PHE A 981 -48.43 -5.01 4.28
N GLU A 982 -48.39 -4.25 5.38
CA GLU A 982 -49.10 -4.59 6.62
C GLU A 982 -50.63 -4.38 6.50
N ASP A 983 -51.08 -3.37 5.75
CA ASP A 983 -52.50 -3.03 5.67
C ASP A 983 -53.32 -4.12 4.98
N VAL A 984 -52.68 -4.93 4.12
CA VAL A 984 -53.31 -6.09 3.45
C VAL A 984 -53.77 -7.14 4.44
N TYR A 985 -53.07 -7.31 5.57
CA TYR A 985 -53.48 -8.27 6.59
C TYR A 985 -54.87 -7.95 7.13
N SER A 986 -55.19 -6.65 7.27
CA SER A 986 -56.49 -6.19 7.76
C SER A 986 -57.59 -6.35 6.70
N ASP A 987 -57.33 -5.93 5.46
CA ASP A 987 -58.31 -6.01 4.37
C ASP A 987 -58.59 -7.45 3.94
N LEU A 988 -57.55 -8.28 3.82
CA LEU A 988 -57.73 -9.69 3.50
C LEU A 988 -58.48 -10.45 4.60
N ALA A 989 -58.24 -10.11 5.87
CA ALA A 989 -59.02 -10.67 6.98
C ALA A 989 -60.50 -10.27 6.89
N ILE A 990 -60.82 -9.05 6.44
CA ILE A 990 -62.20 -8.61 6.19
C ILE A 990 -62.83 -9.40 5.05
N TYR A 991 -62.15 -9.56 3.91
CA TYR A 991 -62.66 -10.34 2.77
C TYR A 991 -62.93 -11.81 3.16
N LEU A 992 -62.01 -12.45 3.87
CA LEU A 992 -62.15 -13.84 4.34
C LEU A 992 -63.24 -14.01 5.43
N ARG A 993 -63.58 -12.97 6.19
CA ARG A 993 -64.69 -13.01 7.16
C ARG A 993 -66.06 -12.85 6.51
N ARG A 994 -66.17 -11.94 5.53
CA ARG A 994 -67.44 -11.64 4.84
C ARG A 994 -67.86 -12.77 3.90
N GLY A 995 -66.92 -13.35 3.16
CA GLY A 995 -67.20 -14.46 2.26
C GLY A 995 -67.94 -14.09 0.98
N GLU A 996 -67.96 -12.80 0.60
CA GLU A 996 -68.76 -12.25 -0.51
C GLU A 996 -68.07 -12.41 -1.88
N LEU A 997 -66.73 -12.32 -1.92
CA LEU A 997 -65.90 -12.41 -3.14
C LEU A 997 -64.93 -13.60 -3.14
N ILE A 998 -64.59 -14.11 -1.94
CA ILE A 998 -63.70 -15.24 -1.73
C ILE A 998 -64.30 -16.16 -0.66
N PRO A 999 -64.00 -17.47 -0.66
CA PRO A 999 -64.54 -18.40 0.34
C PRO A 999 -64.23 -17.95 1.77
N LYS A 1000 -65.25 -18.00 2.62
CA LYS A 1000 -65.14 -17.61 4.03
C LYS A 1000 -64.15 -18.50 4.79
N ASP A 1001 -63.12 -17.91 5.39
CA ASP A 1001 -62.11 -18.60 6.23
C ASP A 1001 -61.75 -17.76 7.47
N ILE A 1002 -62.50 -18.00 8.54
CA ILE A 1002 -62.37 -17.27 9.80
C ILE A 1002 -61.03 -17.60 10.49
N LYS A 1003 -60.50 -18.82 10.35
CA LYS A 1003 -59.24 -19.22 11.00
C LYS A 1003 -58.05 -18.49 10.38
N ARG A 1004 -58.03 -18.39 9.04
CA ARG A 1004 -57.01 -17.63 8.33
C ARG A 1004 -57.11 -16.14 8.62
N ALA A 1005 -58.32 -15.58 8.68
CA ALA A 1005 -58.52 -14.17 9.06
C ALA A 1005 -57.96 -13.85 10.46
N GLN A 1006 -58.25 -14.68 11.47
CA GLN A 1006 -57.72 -14.49 12.84
C GLN A 1006 -56.19 -14.63 12.92
N LYS A 1007 -55.59 -15.45 12.05
CA LYS A 1007 -54.14 -15.59 11.96
C LYS A 1007 -53.49 -14.33 11.39
N LEU A 1008 -54.05 -13.79 10.30
CA LEU A 1008 -53.58 -12.56 9.65
C LEU A 1008 -53.65 -11.35 10.60
N GLU A 1009 -54.71 -11.23 11.40
CA GLU A 1009 -54.85 -10.15 12.40
C GLU A 1009 -53.78 -10.21 13.50
N LYS A 1010 -53.41 -11.41 13.97
CA LYS A 1010 -52.32 -11.57 14.94
C LYS A 1010 -50.94 -11.30 14.35
N GLU A 1011 -50.76 -11.56 13.06
CA GLU A 1011 -49.53 -11.25 12.33
C GLU A 1011 -49.39 -9.74 12.11
N TYR A 1012 -50.49 -9.06 11.77
CA TYR A 1012 -50.57 -7.60 11.67
C TYR A 1012 -50.08 -6.89 12.94
N GLU A 1013 -50.58 -7.27 14.13
CA GLU A 1013 -50.16 -6.66 15.40
C GLU A 1013 -48.65 -6.80 15.69
N LYS A 1014 -48.03 -7.90 15.25
CA LYS A 1014 -46.59 -8.13 15.40
C LYS A 1014 -45.77 -7.27 14.43
N MET A 1015 -46.24 -7.12 13.20
CA MET A 1015 -45.57 -6.35 12.15
C MET A 1015 -45.57 -4.85 12.49
N VAL A 1016 -46.72 -4.30 12.89
CA VAL A 1016 -46.84 -2.89 13.34
C VAL A 1016 -45.84 -2.55 14.46
N LYS A 1017 -45.56 -3.48 15.37
CA LYS A 1017 -44.58 -3.30 16.45
C LYS A 1017 -43.13 -3.37 15.95
N LYS A 1018 -42.84 -4.19 14.93
CA LYS A 1018 -41.53 -4.29 14.28
C LYS A 1018 -41.21 -3.03 13.48
N ARG A 1019 -42.19 -2.51 12.72
CA ARG A 1019 -42.08 -1.26 11.93
C ARG A 1019 -41.67 -0.06 12.77
N LYS A 1020 -42.32 0.18 13.92
CA LYS A 1020 -41.96 1.30 14.82
C LYS A 1020 -40.50 1.26 15.30
N ASN A 1021 -39.93 0.06 15.47
CA ASN A 1021 -38.52 -0.09 15.86
C ASN A 1021 -37.57 0.13 14.67
N GLN A 1022 -37.97 -0.32 13.47
CA GLN A 1022 -37.22 -0.15 12.23
C GLN A 1022 -37.19 1.33 11.79
N GLU A 1023 -38.31 2.04 11.87
CA GLU A 1023 -38.40 3.49 11.62
C GLU A 1023 -37.46 4.27 12.55
N LYS A 1024 -37.44 3.94 13.85
CA LYS A 1024 -36.56 4.60 14.83
C LYS A 1024 -35.08 4.32 14.56
N PHE A 1025 -34.73 3.11 14.11
CA PHE A 1025 -33.37 2.74 13.73
C PHE A 1025 -32.92 3.48 12.46
N LEU A 1026 -33.76 3.50 11.43
CA LEU A 1026 -33.53 4.24 10.18
C LEU A 1026 -33.37 5.74 10.46
N GLN A 1027 -34.24 6.33 11.30
CA GLN A 1027 -34.13 7.74 11.69
C GLN A 1027 -32.78 8.07 12.34
N THR A 1028 -32.28 7.18 13.20
CA THR A 1028 -30.96 7.34 13.85
C THR A 1028 -29.81 7.24 12.83
N GLN A 1029 -29.88 6.28 11.89
CA GLN A 1029 -28.89 6.13 10.81
C GLN A 1029 -28.85 7.37 9.91
N LEU A 1030 -30.02 7.88 9.53
CA LEU A 1030 -30.17 9.09 8.72
C LEU A 1030 -29.62 10.33 9.44
N GLU A 1031 -29.91 10.50 10.73
CA GLU A 1031 -29.34 11.61 11.53
C GLU A 1031 -27.81 11.55 11.60
N ASN A 1032 -27.24 10.35 11.71
CA ASN A 1032 -25.78 10.19 11.70
C ASN A 1032 -25.20 10.51 10.32
N ARG A 1033 -25.81 9.99 9.24
CA ARG A 1033 -25.36 10.24 7.87
C ARG A 1033 -25.50 11.72 7.48
N LYS A 1034 -26.58 12.38 7.94
CA LYS A 1034 -26.76 13.82 7.81
C LYS A 1034 -25.60 14.60 8.41
N LYS A 1035 -25.21 14.26 9.65
CA LYS A 1035 -24.07 14.91 10.33
C LYS A 1035 -22.76 14.71 9.58
N GLU A 1036 -22.55 13.53 8.99
CA GLU A 1036 -21.35 13.27 8.18
C GLU A 1036 -21.32 14.12 6.89
N ILE A 1037 -22.45 14.22 6.19
CA ILE A 1037 -22.58 15.06 4.98
C ILE A 1037 -22.45 16.55 5.33
N ASP A 1038 -23.08 17.01 6.42
CA ASP A 1038 -22.96 18.38 6.92
C ASP A 1038 -21.52 18.73 7.34
N GLN A 1039 -20.72 17.75 7.79
CA GLN A 1039 -19.29 17.95 8.06
C GLN A 1039 -18.44 18.02 6.79
N MET A 1040 -18.85 17.34 5.72
CA MET A 1040 -18.14 17.32 4.44
C MET A 1040 -18.31 18.59 3.62
N TYR A 1041 -19.49 19.24 3.68
CA TYR A 1041 -19.87 20.44 2.93
C TYR A 1041 -19.62 21.71 3.73
#